data_AF-A0A399I4B6-F1
#
_entry.id   AF-A0A399I4B6-F1
#
_cell.length_a   1.000
_cell.length_b   1.000
_cell.length_c   1.000
_cell.angle_alpha   90.00
_cell.angle_beta   90.00
_cell.angle_gamma   90.00
#
_symmetry.space_group_name_H-M   'P 1'
#
loop_
_entity.id
_entity.type
_entity.pdbx_description
1 polymer ?
#
loop_
_entity_poly.entity_id
_entity_poly.type
_entity_poly.pdbx_seq_one_letter_code
_entity_poly.pdbx_strand_id
1 'polypeptide(L)'
;MVILFLLAITFSLPQQEAEASLGCYDCHGTRSMQDIRPEDASFRNPSSGGVQGNHRTHMAGGADAATCSKCHPGSISYNSRHSRDSNNRIKLSSRINNSLVTTYYPAYGNSTSAFAQTSDKSGSAELGECSNVNCHFEKTTPTWGSPKLTVETSGCGACHGAPPSDGKHGGKHGQYLGNDAGSCAKCHSNHLSESSPFAHATSVGNRSLVVRFTTAPNTGGTYSGDLSYPNYLPSQNPARNGTCSDLYCHSSGRIDPDTGKWGAPMMLPTWSDTRSTTCYSCHRGTAADSTQANCAAIQGHWSSTGVCTPDLTMSSNGHHKLVGAQWIRKYPCYYCHNNTVATDNTLTNISSLKKHVNGKVDVAMPTQWDIVGQPKASYNAATKICNNSYCHSDGTVTPDPNDVRVVGWSEKTECNSCHGHPRGSCNAAGCHDGVTKDSNGNVMAVLTGWPAGSEWMGAMPMFPNEGPGKPRANSHSRHTQSNYSCDSCHVKTVAGACKDCHTDGIPAGAMSEAAHVNASFHVNKTKDIDFKDGGSYDITTKKCSNTTCHVGEEPVWGGGVNSGVICLSCHQATTATGGDVDSFGFVINGGERTRINTDQWVVSGHGRYSSSGNYPVSGNPAANFPTTNPCWYCHDNSVLHNDPTNPFRLRQHQQFNNRFDKECVYCHMQGLVGECLGCHNSSESLSPQVSADAVKAKHSGIVYTTGCRNSGCHDTDATIHNTGAGFWTAAQKADVKNQYVMMGVCLQCHDDDSGGQCNGCHDYSQPRYQLGFDPGTGFIKPKKARASSAHFSFKHYGDFLTSGGWDANGNPMGTWRGGKFCWDCHDPHGDSNIYMTHDKVATTTDGKFGVPLTRSTVVFTKKQSGTDYANSDPLKPYNGICNVCHTATSRHFQSNNGDGHNSGRICTDCHQHRFADSHADAQACNNCHANSKPVPKHSAFSLPQDCTKCHSGVIKARMDIMGQFNGNSHHVQGVTVTNKQCYACHWEATSQGIIDARYHEGFDLKNYTSVQNAKVDLVIWKAGERPTFYSSTSAVQFLASNIGTANERTEAAKVTNHCLGCHSDQNNDTDPFNDCKTPRQYAWDFQSIAARYRNLSTTTWGKVNSTLFTGANQKDQVIKAFSAHGNAVANQGGYGTTYGIDQNIPNTRNGSQNVQCY
;
A
#
# COMPACT_ATOMS: atom_id res chain seq x y z
N MET A 1 -154.48 11.77 52.11
CA MET A 1 -154.91 11.99 53.50
C MET A 1 -153.65 12.21 54.33
N VAL A 2 -153.45 13.46 54.77
CA VAL A 2 -153.65 13.87 56.18
C VAL A 2 -152.32 13.62 56.91
N ILE A 3 -151.41 14.61 56.99
CA ILE A 3 -151.52 15.87 57.75
C ILE A 3 -151.83 15.60 59.22
N LEU A 4 -151.08 16.25 60.11
CA LEU A 4 -151.30 16.37 61.56
C LEU A 4 -150.94 15.12 62.38
N PHE A 5 -149.71 15.10 62.88
CA PHE A 5 -149.39 15.40 64.29
C PHE A 5 -147.88 15.14 64.46
N LEU A 6 -147.00 16.14 64.29
CA LEU A 6 -146.69 17.25 65.21
C LEU A 6 -146.32 16.82 66.64
N LEU A 7 -145.11 17.26 67.00
CA LEU A 7 -144.62 17.63 68.33
C LEU A 7 -144.26 16.52 69.33
N ALA A 8 -142.95 16.38 69.54
CA ALA A 8 -142.23 16.64 70.80
C ALA A 8 -141.12 15.60 71.09
N ILE A 9 -139.96 16.10 71.54
CA ILE A 9 -138.74 15.41 72.02
C ILE A 9 -137.76 15.06 70.88
N THR A 10 -136.69 15.78 70.48
CA THR A 10 -135.69 16.73 71.07
C THR A 10 -134.80 16.17 72.19
N PHE A 11 -133.59 15.68 71.89
CA PHE A 11 -132.28 16.37 71.97
C PHE A 11 -131.09 15.36 72.00
N SER A 12 -129.94 15.81 71.45
CA SER A 12 -128.56 15.35 71.67
C SER A 12 -127.95 14.35 70.65
N LEU A 13 -127.09 14.85 69.75
CA LEU A 13 -125.83 14.23 69.25
C LEU A 13 -125.05 15.30 68.42
N PRO A 14 -123.70 15.24 68.34
CA PRO A 14 -122.82 16.41 68.29
C PRO A 14 -122.37 16.85 66.88
N GLN A 15 -121.92 18.11 66.79
CA GLN A 15 -121.37 18.75 65.59
C GLN A 15 -120.02 18.13 65.16
N GLN A 16 -119.93 17.74 63.88
CA GLN A 16 -118.67 17.49 63.16
C GLN A 16 -118.26 18.75 62.40
N GLU A 17 -117.00 19.17 62.56
CA GLU A 17 -116.37 20.15 61.67
C GLU A 17 -116.01 19.48 60.33
N ALA A 18 -116.32 20.14 59.23
CA ALA A 18 -115.96 19.71 57.89
C ALA A 18 -114.57 20.26 57.52
N GLU A 19 -113.54 19.42 57.55
CA GLU A 19 -112.23 19.74 56.95
C GLU A 19 -112.19 19.30 55.48
N ALA A 20 -111.90 20.23 54.56
CA ALA A 20 -111.64 19.90 53.16
C ALA A 20 -110.19 19.36 53.00
N SER A 21 -110.06 18.10 52.58
CA SER A 21 -108.77 17.43 52.34
C SER A 21 -108.08 17.96 51.07
N LEU A 22 -106.96 18.68 51.20
CA LEU A 22 -106.05 18.99 50.08
C LEU A 22 -105.42 17.69 49.52
N GLY A 23 -105.44 17.52 48.20
CA GLY A 23 -104.76 16.41 47.49
C GLY A 23 -103.37 16.80 46.99
N CYS A 24 -102.47 15.85 46.71
CA CYS A 24 -101.08 16.20 46.37
C CYS A 24 -100.88 16.87 45.02
N TYR A 25 -101.83 16.74 44.10
CA TYR A 25 -101.83 17.48 42.84
C TYR A 25 -102.06 18.99 43.04
N ASP A 26 -102.59 19.42 44.20
CA ASP A 26 -102.82 20.84 44.52
C ASP A 26 -101.52 21.59 44.88
N CYS A 27 -100.39 20.88 45.01
CA CYS A 27 -99.07 21.50 45.25
C CYS A 27 -97.93 20.91 44.38
N HIS A 28 -98.10 19.75 43.75
CA HIS A 28 -96.99 19.00 43.14
C HIS A 28 -97.23 18.47 41.72
N GLY A 29 -98.27 18.90 40.99
CA GLY A 29 -98.51 18.39 39.64
C GLY A 29 -99.33 19.28 38.72
N THR A 30 -99.55 18.79 37.49
CA THR A 30 -100.43 19.39 36.49
C THR A 30 -101.87 18.97 36.76
N ARG A 31 -102.75 19.90 37.14
CA ARG A 31 -104.20 19.72 36.97
C ARG A 31 -104.47 19.69 35.46
N SER A 32 -105.56 19.08 35.00
CA SER A 32 -105.80 18.74 33.58
C SER A 32 -105.74 19.89 32.55
N MET A 33 -105.40 21.13 32.93
CA MET A 33 -104.96 22.21 32.02
C MET A 33 -103.91 23.19 32.62
N GLN A 34 -103.31 22.94 33.80
CA GLN A 34 -102.40 23.91 34.44
C GLN A 34 -101.35 23.30 35.38
N ASP A 35 -100.07 23.61 35.15
CA ASP A 35 -98.94 23.29 36.03
C ASP A 35 -98.83 24.34 37.14
N ILE A 36 -98.97 23.93 38.39
CA ILE A 36 -98.93 24.81 39.57
C ILE A 36 -97.67 24.61 40.41
N ARG A 37 -96.73 23.77 39.96
CA ARG A 37 -95.40 23.66 40.58
C ARG A 37 -94.71 25.04 40.55
N PRO A 38 -93.80 25.31 41.49
CA PRO A 38 -93.02 26.55 41.48
C PRO A 38 -92.47 26.83 40.09
N GLU A 39 -92.71 28.05 39.62
CA GLU A 39 -92.38 28.46 38.26
C GLU A 39 -90.97 29.05 38.25
N ASP A 40 -90.20 28.67 37.22
CA ASP A 40 -88.82 29.09 37.01
C ASP A 40 -88.75 30.57 36.54
N ALA A 41 -89.39 31.44 37.31
CA ALA A 41 -89.52 32.88 37.10
C ALA A 41 -89.20 33.59 38.42
N SER A 42 -88.71 34.83 38.36
CA SER A 42 -88.34 35.64 39.53
C SER A 42 -89.53 36.20 40.32
N PHE A 43 -90.75 35.87 39.92
CA PHE A 43 -91.99 36.36 40.52
C PHE A 43 -93.00 35.22 40.69
N ARG A 44 -93.96 35.41 41.60
CA ARG A 44 -95.11 34.51 41.71
C ARG A 44 -96.03 34.77 40.51
N ASN A 45 -96.21 33.80 39.65
CA ASN A 45 -97.07 33.97 38.48
C ASN A 45 -98.54 34.00 38.95
N PRO A 46 -99.25 35.14 38.83
CA PRO A 46 -100.61 35.27 39.33
C PRO A 46 -101.59 34.37 38.57
N SER A 47 -101.29 34.07 37.30
CA SER A 47 -102.16 33.30 36.41
C SER A 47 -102.08 31.80 36.67
N SER A 48 -100.89 31.27 37.04
CA SER A 48 -100.69 29.86 37.36
C SER A 48 -100.76 29.55 38.86
N GLY A 49 -100.70 30.58 39.72
CA GLY A 49 -100.59 30.44 41.17
C GLY A 49 -99.23 29.96 41.66
N GLY A 50 -98.32 29.59 40.74
CA GLY A 50 -96.99 29.05 41.03
C GLY A 50 -96.11 30.05 41.76
N VAL A 51 -95.51 29.60 42.87
CA VAL A 51 -94.53 30.39 43.63
C VAL A 51 -93.17 30.43 42.92
N GLN A 52 -92.35 31.43 43.24
CA GLN A 52 -90.99 31.58 42.69
C GLN A 52 -90.13 30.34 43.02
N GLY A 53 -89.52 29.69 42.03
CA GLY A 53 -88.54 28.62 42.27
C GLY A 53 -88.23 27.75 41.04
N ASN A 54 -87.17 26.95 41.08
CA ASN A 54 -86.66 26.25 39.89
C ASN A 54 -87.11 24.79 39.72
N HIS A 55 -88.32 24.44 40.16
CA HIS A 55 -88.76 23.05 40.14
C HIS A 55 -88.94 22.53 38.71
N ARG A 56 -89.46 23.33 37.78
CA ARG A 56 -89.75 22.87 36.41
C ARG A 56 -88.47 22.63 35.60
N THR A 57 -87.38 23.31 35.95
CA THR A 57 -86.04 23.07 35.37
C THR A 57 -85.39 21.80 35.94
N HIS A 58 -85.68 21.41 37.19
CA HIS A 58 -85.08 20.24 37.84
C HIS A 58 -85.90 18.94 37.69
N MET A 59 -87.16 19.03 37.26
CA MET A 59 -88.04 17.86 37.06
C MET A 59 -89.04 18.06 35.91
N ALA A 60 -89.23 16.99 35.12
CA ALA A 60 -90.22 16.93 34.04
C ALA A 60 -91.67 17.10 34.56
N GLY A 61 -92.61 17.47 33.68
CA GLY A 61 -94.04 17.50 34.02
C GLY A 61 -94.56 16.12 34.39
N GLY A 62 -95.24 15.99 35.54
CA GLY A 62 -95.76 14.72 36.05
C GLY A 62 -94.78 13.89 36.91
N ALA A 63 -93.78 14.52 37.52
CA ALA A 63 -92.78 13.83 38.36
C ALA A 63 -93.38 13.02 39.52
N ASP A 64 -92.79 11.85 39.80
CA ASP A 64 -93.23 10.92 40.83
C ASP A 64 -92.61 11.18 42.22
N ALA A 65 -93.10 10.45 43.23
CA ALA A 65 -92.62 10.56 44.61
C ALA A 65 -91.10 10.25 44.75
N ALA A 66 -90.56 9.36 43.91
CA ALA A 66 -89.14 9.02 43.90
C ALA A 66 -88.29 10.22 43.44
N THR A 67 -88.75 10.98 42.46
CA THR A 67 -88.09 12.20 41.98
C THR A 67 -88.00 13.26 43.09
N CYS A 68 -89.06 13.45 43.87
CA CYS A 68 -89.09 14.37 45.00
C CYS A 68 -88.18 13.92 46.15
N SER A 69 -88.11 12.61 46.40
CA SER A 69 -87.33 12.04 47.51
C SER A 69 -85.83 12.36 47.47
N LYS A 70 -85.30 12.70 46.28
CA LYS A 70 -83.91 13.14 46.08
C LYS A 70 -83.58 14.42 46.86
N CYS A 71 -84.56 15.32 46.98
CA CYS A 71 -84.42 16.60 47.68
C CYS A 71 -85.18 16.61 49.01
N HIS A 72 -86.31 15.91 49.09
CA HIS A 72 -87.22 15.92 50.24
C HIS A 72 -87.32 14.52 50.87
N PRO A 73 -86.56 14.24 51.96
CA PRO A 73 -86.58 12.93 52.59
C PRO A 73 -87.96 12.64 53.19
N GLY A 74 -88.49 11.44 52.94
CA GLY A 74 -89.83 11.02 53.40
C GLY A 74 -90.94 11.17 52.36
N SER A 75 -90.68 11.79 51.21
CA SER A 75 -91.67 11.91 50.12
C SER A 75 -92.12 10.56 49.54
N ILE A 76 -91.38 9.47 49.76
CA ILE A 76 -91.73 8.12 49.26
C ILE A 76 -92.91 7.49 50.02
N SER A 77 -93.17 7.92 51.27
CA SER A 77 -94.16 7.31 52.18
C SER A 77 -95.50 8.05 52.28
N TYR A 78 -95.65 9.20 51.60
CA TYR A 78 -96.91 9.88 51.26
C TYR A 78 -98.06 9.81 52.29
N ASN A 79 -98.03 10.67 53.31
CA ASN A 79 -99.18 10.98 54.17
C ASN A 79 -99.39 12.51 54.25
N SER A 80 -100.47 13.00 54.86
CA SER A 80 -100.77 14.46 54.98
C SER A 80 -99.70 15.28 55.75
N ARG A 81 -98.67 14.62 56.30
CA ARG A 81 -97.52 15.20 56.99
C ARG A 81 -96.17 14.95 56.27
N HIS A 82 -96.19 14.43 55.04
CA HIS A 82 -94.99 13.93 54.33
C HIS A 82 -93.90 14.96 54.04
N SER A 83 -94.20 16.25 54.14
CA SER A 83 -93.26 17.34 53.88
C SER A 83 -93.05 18.24 55.09
N ARG A 84 -93.41 17.82 56.31
CA ARG A 84 -93.39 18.72 57.48
C ARG A 84 -92.55 18.15 58.61
N ASP A 85 -91.65 18.96 59.16
CA ASP A 85 -91.14 18.71 60.50
C ASP A 85 -92.22 18.98 61.57
N SER A 86 -91.91 18.78 62.85
CA SER A 86 -92.85 19.02 63.95
C SER A 86 -93.38 20.45 64.04
N ASN A 87 -92.79 21.40 63.29
CA ASN A 87 -93.13 22.81 63.25
C ASN A 87 -93.75 23.25 61.90
N ASN A 88 -94.27 22.31 61.10
CA ASN A 88 -94.88 22.57 59.79
C ASN A 88 -93.91 23.12 58.71
N ARG A 89 -92.61 22.81 58.77
CA ARG A 89 -91.61 23.26 57.78
C ARG A 89 -91.20 22.18 56.79
N ILE A 90 -90.95 22.58 55.53
CA ILE A 90 -90.46 21.70 54.46
C ILE A 90 -89.04 21.23 54.75
N LYS A 91 -88.87 19.90 54.82
CA LYS A 91 -87.58 19.25 55.05
C LYS A 91 -86.82 19.01 53.75
N LEU A 92 -85.56 19.43 53.70
CA LEU A 92 -84.57 19.10 52.67
C LEU A 92 -83.65 17.97 53.17
N SER A 93 -83.09 17.21 52.24
CA SER A 93 -82.13 16.14 52.57
C SER A 93 -80.80 16.74 53.00
N SER A 94 -80.21 16.28 54.10
CA SER A 94 -78.82 16.62 54.45
C SER A 94 -77.79 16.09 53.43
N ARG A 95 -78.23 15.23 52.49
CA ARG A 95 -77.42 14.62 51.43
C ARG A 95 -78.28 14.53 50.17
N ILE A 96 -78.51 15.65 49.50
CA ILE A 96 -79.34 15.67 48.27
C ILE A 96 -78.80 14.64 47.28
N ASN A 97 -79.70 13.80 46.77
CA ASN A 97 -79.42 12.75 45.79
C ASN A 97 -78.27 11.80 46.19
N ASN A 98 -78.13 11.46 47.47
CA ASN A 98 -77.07 10.59 48.00
C ASN A 98 -75.64 11.18 47.86
N SER A 99 -75.50 12.51 47.96
CA SER A 99 -74.18 13.14 48.05
C SER A 99 -73.33 12.56 49.20
N LEU A 100 -72.06 12.24 48.92
CA LEU A 100 -71.11 11.73 49.93
C LEU A 100 -70.66 12.82 50.90
N VAL A 101 -70.74 14.08 50.48
CA VAL A 101 -70.51 15.24 51.32
C VAL A 101 -71.87 15.78 51.80
N THR A 102 -71.93 16.22 53.06
CA THR A 102 -73.14 16.83 53.62
C THR A 102 -73.48 18.10 52.84
N THR A 103 -74.72 18.19 52.35
CA THR A 103 -75.23 19.36 51.63
C THR A 103 -75.24 20.57 52.55
N TYR A 104 -74.68 21.69 52.08
CA TYR A 104 -74.54 22.92 52.85
C TYR A 104 -75.57 23.97 52.39
N TYR A 105 -76.29 24.57 53.33
CA TYR A 105 -77.38 25.52 53.09
C TYR A 105 -77.17 26.86 53.84
N PRO A 106 -76.36 27.78 53.30
CA PRO A 106 -75.93 28.99 54.03
C PRO A 106 -77.10 29.90 54.45
N ALA A 107 -78.08 30.11 53.57
CA ALA A 107 -79.23 30.98 53.84
C ALA A 107 -80.16 30.47 54.96
N TYR A 108 -80.02 29.19 55.36
CA TYR A 108 -80.90 28.54 56.33
C TYR A 108 -80.15 28.09 57.60
N GLY A 109 -79.00 28.71 57.91
CA GLY A 109 -78.18 28.33 59.05
C GLY A 109 -77.73 26.85 59.00
N ASN A 110 -77.61 26.31 57.79
CA ASN A 110 -77.34 24.89 57.52
C ASN A 110 -78.38 23.90 58.08
N SER A 111 -79.62 24.36 58.31
CA SER A 111 -80.73 23.53 58.75
C SER A 111 -81.41 22.79 57.59
N THR A 112 -81.76 21.53 57.82
CA THR A 112 -82.56 20.73 56.87
C THR A 112 -84.05 21.03 56.92
N SER A 113 -84.54 21.88 57.82
CA SER A 113 -85.98 22.21 57.97
C SER A 113 -86.22 23.71 57.78
N ALA A 114 -86.22 24.14 56.53
CA ALA A 114 -85.96 25.54 56.17
C ALA A 114 -87.20 26.39 55.83
N PHE A 115 -88.27 25.81 55.27
CA PHE A 115 -89.36 26.62 54.67
C PHE A 115 -90.69 26.48 55.40
N ALA A 116 -91.34 27.58 55.77
CA ALA A 116 -92.73 27.57 56.20
C ALA A 116 -93.68 27.58 54.99
N GLN A 117 -94.73 26.76 54.99
CA GLN A 117 -95.77 26.78 53.94
C GLN A 117 -96.75 27.95 54.16
N THR A 118 -96.31 29.18 53.91
CA THR A 118 -97.16 30.39 54.06
C THR A 118 -97.17 31.22 52.78
N SER A 119 -98.30 31.90 52.53
CA SER A 119 -98.47 32.85 51.43
C SER A 119 -97.91 34.24 51.71
N ASP A 120 -97.45 34.51 52.93
CA ASP A 120 -96.91 35.81 53.35
C ASP A 120 -95.39 35.85 53.16
N LYS A 121 -94.91 36.85 52.40
CA LYS A 121 -93.49 37.12 52.13
C LYS A 121 -92.80 37.86 53.29
N SER A 122 -93.53 38.32 54.30
CA SER A 122 -93.03 39.32 55.26
C SER A 122 -92.04 38.81 56.32
N GLY A 123 -91.56 37.56 56.28
CA GLY A 123 -90.70 37.06 57.37
C GLY A 123 -89.65 35.97 57.12
N SER A 124 -89.65 35.15 56.05
CA SER A 124 -88.65 34.05 55.97
C SER A 124 -88.52 33.32 54.62
N ALA A 125 -88.41 34.01 53.49
CA ALA A 125 -88.13 33.32 52.21
C ALA A 125 -87.17 34.10 51.32
N GLU A 126 -85.95 34.34 51.81
CA GLU A 126 -84.83 34.47 50.87
C GLU A 126 -84.61 33.10 50.25
N LEU A 127 -84.73 33.03 48.92
CA LEU A 127 -84.34 31.85 48.18
C LEU A 127 -82.82 31.69 48.34
N GLY A 128 -82.39 30.49 48.67
CA GLY A 128 -81.01 30.20 49.04
C GLY A 128 -80.25 29.46 47.96
N GLU A 129 -78.94 29.37 48.17
CA GLU A 129 -78.04 28.48 47.44
C GLU A 129 -77.84 27.19 48.24
N CYS A 130 -77.40 26.13 47.59
CA CYS A 130 -76.86 24.95 48.26
C CYS A 130 -75.47 24.61 47.70
N SER A 131 -74.61 23.97 48.48
CA SER A 131 -73.36 23.42 47.97
C SER A 131 -73.17 21.97 48.44
N ASN A 132 -72.14 21.28 47.92
CA ASN A 132 -71.90 19.85 48.20
C ASN A 132 -73.03 18.92 47.73
N VAL A 133 -73.70 19.27 46.64
CA VAL A 133 -74.70 18.41 45.97
C VAL A 133 -74.07 17.74 44.75
N ASN A 134 -74.21 16.42 44.65
CA ASN A 134 -73.64 15.67 43.53
C ASN A 134 -74.22 16.07 42.17
N CYS A 135 -75.49 16.48 42.13
CA CYS A 135 -76.18 17.01 40.96
C CYS A 135 -75.49 18.25 40.33
N HIS A 136 -74.78 19.04 41.15
CA HIS A 136 -74.08 20.27 40.72
C HIS A 136 -72.57 20.18 41.01
N PHE A 137 -71.98 19.00 40.85
CA PHE A 137 -70.52 18.80 40.92
C PHE A 137 -69.90 19.25 42.26
N GLU A 138 -70.68 19.20 43.34
CA GLU A 138 -70.29 19.67 44.69
C GLU A 138 -69.92 21.16 44.77
N LYS A 139 -70.23 21.95 43.73
CA LYS A 139 -70.08 23.40 43.73
C LYS A 139 -71.27 24.07 44.40
N THR A 140 -71.11 25.34 44.78
CA THR A 140 -72.23 26.20 45.15
C THR A 140 -73.15 26.37 43.96
N THR A 141 -74.43 26.04 44.14
CA THR A 141 -75.47 26.23 43.14
C THR A 141 -75.81 27.70 43.00
N PRO A 142 -76.34 28.14 41.85
CA PRO A 142 -77.04 29.41 41.78
C PRO A 142 -78.17 29.47 42.83
N THR A 143 -78.56 30.69 43.17
CA THR A 143 -79.70 30.92 44.05
C THR A 143 -80.96 30.27 43.47
N TRP A 144 -81.73 29.59 44.30
CA TRP A 144 -82.98 28.97 43.86
C TRP A 144 -83.92 30.04 43.26
N GLY A 145 -84.53 29.78 42.09
CA GLY A 145 -85.34 30.76 41.37
C GLY A 145 -84.58 31.66 40.38
N SER A 146 -83.26 31.51 40.24
CA SER A 146 -82.48 32.13 39.15
C SER A 146 -82.83 31.52 37.78
N PRO A 147 -82.68 32.26 36.66
CA PRO A 147 -82.91 31.73 35.30
C PRO A 147 -82.08 30.47 34.99
N LYS A 148 -82.62 29.61 34.11
CA LYS A 148 -81.92 28.40 33.63
C LYS A 148 -80.59 28.73 32.95
N LEU A 149 -79.57 27.91 33.18
CA LEU A 149 -78.28 28.03 32.47
C LEU A 149 -78.45 27.71 30.98
N THR A 150 -77.85 28.52 30.12
CA THR A 150 -77.78 28.34 28.66
C THR A 150 -76.34 28.45 28.17
N VAL A 151 -76.07 28.00 26.94
CA VAL A 151 -74.75 28.14 26.30
C VAL A 151 -74.27 29.58 26.32
N GLU A 152 -75.16 30.53 26.03
CA GLU A 152 -74.88 31.96 25.97
C GLU A 152 -74.64 32.61 27.34
N THR A 153 -75.20 32.06 28.42
CA THR A 153 -75.19 32.73 29.74
C THR A 153 -74.08 32.26 30.66
N SER A 154 -73.44 31.10 30.42
CA SER A 154 -72.44 30.57 31.37
C SER A 154 -71.33 29.68 30.77
N GLY A 155 -71.47 29.19 29.53
CA GLY A 155 -70.48 28.33 28.88
C GLY A 155 -70.18 27.00 29.61
N CYS A 156 -69.40 26.11 28.99
CA CYS A 156 -69.08 24.79 29.58
C CYS A 156 -68.33 24.91 30.93
N GLY A 157 -67.66 26.05 31.14
CA GLY A 157 -66.87 26.44 32.32
C GLY A 157 -67.63 26.47 33.65
N ALA A 158 -68.95 26.69 33.60
CA ALA A 158 -69.78 26.74 34.80
C ALA A 158 -69.88 25.38 35.49
N CYS A 159 -70.06 24.32 34.71
CA CYS A 159 -70.17 22.95 35.21
C CYS A 159 -68.80 22.28 35.26
N HIS A 160 -68.08 22.26 34.14
CA HIS A 160 -66.73 21.72 34.03
C HIS A 160 -65.73 22.85 34.23
N GLY A 161 -64.75 22.71 35.13
CA GLY A 161 -63.63 23.66 35.16
C GLY A 161 -62.87 23.67 33.83
N ALA A 162 -61.93 24.62 33.68
CA ALA A 162 -60.77 24.44 32.78
C ALA A 162 -60.21 23.01 32.91
N PRO A 163 -59.53 22.46 31.88
CA PRO A 163 -59.00 21.09 31.88
C PRO A 163 -58.61 20.64 33.29
N PRO A 164 -59.18 19.55 33.83
CA PRO A 164 -58.94 19.20 35.22
C PRO A 164 -57.44 19.09 35.47
N SER A 165 -56.99 19.50 36.65
CA SER A 165 -55.57 19.48 37.03
C SER A 165 -55.04 18.05 37.20
N ASP A 166 -55.87 17.04 36.93
CA ASP A 166 -55.50 15.64 36.95
C ASP A 166 -54.73 15.23 35.68
N GLY A 167 -53.72 14.39 35.88
CA GLY A 167 -52.87 13.90 34.80
C GLY A 167 -52.15 15.03 34.04
N LYS A 168 -52.27 15.04 32.71
CA LYS A 168 -51.49 15.90 31.80
C LYS A 168 -52.31 16.82 30.90
N HIS A 169 -53.57 17.11 31.24
CA HIS A 169 -54.39 18.03 30.45
C HIS A 169 -53.71 19.40 30.23
N GLY A 170 -53.08 19.99 31.26
CA GLY A 170 -52.26 21.22 31.16
C GLY A 170 -50.77 21.01 30.88
N GLY A 171 -50.35 19.75 30.64
CA GLY A 171 -48.96 19.37 30.40
C GLY A 171 -48.55 19.49 28.93
N LYS A 172 -47.88 18.47 28.38
CA LYS A 172 -47.46 18.44 26.97
C LYS A 172 -48.64 18.53 25.99
N HIS A 173 -49.80 17.97 26.33
CA HIS A 173 -51.03 18.12 25.55
C HIS A 173 -51.49 19.58 25.52
N GLY A 174 -51.53 20.25 26.67
CA GLY A 174 -51.83 21.68 26.76
C GLY A 174 -50.84 22.58 26.00
N GLN A 175 -49.54 22.27 26.06
CA GLN A 175 -48.49 22.99 25.33
C GLN A 175 -48.65 22.89 23.81
N TYR A 176 -49.13 21.76 23.28
CA TYR A 176 -49.22 21.51 21.84
C TYR A 176 -50.61 21.78 21.25
N LEU A 177 -51.66 21.33 21.93
CA LEU A 177 -53.06 21.40 21.47
C LEU A 177 -53.77 22.67 21.98
N GLY A 178 -53.22 23.34 22.98
CA GLY A 178 -53.89 24.42 23.72
C GLY A 178 -54.64 23.89 24.96
N ASN A 179 -55.17 24.82 25.76
CA ASN A 179 -55.96 24.53 26.97
C ASN A 179 -57.42 25.03 26.86
N ASP A 180 -57.85 25.43 25.67
CA ASP A 180 -59.20 25.92 25.43
C ASP A 180 -60.20 24.76 25.20
N ALA A 181 -61.49 25.05 25.17
CA ALA A 181 -62.51 24.03 24.95
C ALA A 181 -62.38 23.31 23.57
N GLY A 182 -61.78 23.98 22.57
CA GLY A 182 -61.51 23.39 21.26
C GLY A 182 -60.40 22.33 21.28
N SER A 183 -59.41 22.49 22.17
CA SER A 183 -58.36 21.51 22.43
C SER A 183 -58.89 20.22 23.06
N CYS A 184 -59.92 20.30 23.90
CA CYS A 184 -60.54 19.14 24.53
C CYS A 184 -61.23 18.23 23.51
N ALA A 185 -61.85 18.82 22.48
CA ALA A 185 -62.52 18.07 21.40
C ALA A 185 -61.55 17.23 20.53
N LYS A 186 -60.23 17.41 20.70
CA LYS A 186 -59.19 16.58 20.07
C LYS A 186 -59.12 15.18 20.65
N CYS A 187 -59.56 15.04 21.90
CA CYS A 187 -59.53 13.79 22.66
C CYS A 187 -60.91 13.40 23.20
N HIS A 188 -61.87 14.31 23.29
CA HIS A 188 -63.21 14.07 23.83
C HIS A 188 -64.31 14.37 22.82
N SER A 189 -65.49 13.78 23.03
CA SER A 189 -66.67 14.08 22.23
C SER A 189 -67.07 15.55 22.36
N ASN A 190 -67.33 16.22 21.24
CA ASN A 190 -67.86 17.58 21.22
C ASN A 190 -69.39 17.55 21.28
N HIS A 191 -69.96 18.12 22.35
CA HIS A 191 -71.41 18.11 22.60
C HIS A 191 -72.11 19.43 22.19
N LEU A 192 -71.38 20.41 21.64
CA LEU A 192 -71.93 21.72 21.29
C LEU A 192 -73.01 21.67 20.19
N SER A 193 -73.01 20.63 19.36
CA SER A 193 -73.97 20.45 18.26
C SER A 193 -75.21 19.64 18.64
N GLU A 194 -75.36 19.23 19.90
CA GLU A 194 -76.53 18.48 20.37
C GLU A 194 -77.73 19.41 20.61
N SER A 195 -78.96 18.87 20.54
CA SER A 195 -80.20 19.65 20.76
C SER A 195 -80.33 20.20 22.19
N SER A 196 -79.60 19.65 23.15
CA SER A 196 -79.48 20.15 24.52
C SER A 196 -78.01 20.15 24.95
N PRO A 197 -77.21 21.16 24.56
CA PRO A 197 -75.79 21.22 24.90
C PRO A 197 -75.55 21.21 26.41
N PHE A 198 -76.46 21.83 27.17
CA PHE A 198 -76.56 21.72 28.64
C PHE A 198 -77.59 20.68 29.03
N ALA A 199 -77.13 19.63 29.69
CA ALA A 199 -77.97 18.58 30.24
C ALA A 199 -77.56 18.30 31.69
N HIS A 200 -78.55 18.20 32.59
CA HIS A 200 -78.29 17.83 33.97
C HIS A 200 -77.85 16.36 34.06
N ALA A 201 -76.92 16.06 34.96
CA ALA A 201 -76.33 14.73 35.20
C ALA A 201 -77.36 13.59 35.35
N THR A 202 -78.59 13.92 35.76
CA THR A 202 -79.68 12.98 36.03
C THR A 202 -80.80 12.99 34.99
N SER A 203 -80.77 13.88 33.99
CA SER A 203 -81.96 14.20 33.17
C SER A 203 -81.92 13.67 31.73
N VAL A 204 -80.82 13.04 31.30
CA VAL A 204 -80.71 12.31 30.02
C VAL A 204 -79.51 11.37 30.15
N GLY A 205 -79.72 10.08 29.89
CA GLY A 205 -78.77 8.98 30.16
C GLY A 205 -77.30 9.39 30.17
N ASN A 206 -76.73 9.46 31.38
CA ASN A 206 -75.32 9.66 31.75
C ASN A 206 -74.36 9.87 30.55
N ARG A 207 -73.98 11.13 30.24
CA ARG A 207 -72.89 11.42 29.29
C ARG A 207 -71.58 10.84 29.84
N SER A 208 -71.20 9.67 29.35
CA SER A 208 -69.97 8.98 29.77
C SER A 208 -68.73 9.72 29.27
N LEU A 209 -67.63 9.63 30.01
CA LEU A 209 -66.36 10.16 29.54
C LEU A 209 -65.90 9.31 28.35
N VAL A 210 -65.76 9.92 27.18
CA VAL A 210 -65.28 9.22 25.98
C VAL A 210 -63.95 9.82 25.57
N VAL A 211 -62.93 8.97 25.41
CA VAL A 211 -61.64 9.36 24.84
C VAL A 211 -61.56 8.83 23.41
N ARG A 212 -61.48 9.74 22.43
CA ARG A 212 -61.38 9.45 21.00
C ARG A 212 -60.36 10.37 20.36
N PHE A 213 -59.41 9.79 19.64
CA PHE A 213 -58.38 10.56 18.95
C PHE A 213 -58.78 10.76 17.49
N THR A 214 -59.26 11.97 17.18
CA THR A 214 -59.85 12.31 15.87
C THR A 214 -58.98 13.25 15.04
N THR A 215 -57.87 13.73 15.60
CA THR A 215 -57.01 14.73 14.96
C THR A 215 -55.67 14.14 14.54
N ALA A 216 -55.34 14.30 13.26
CA ALA A 216 -54.05 13.93 12.70
C ALA A 216 -52.91 14.72 13.39
N PRO A 217 -51.72 14.12 13.58
CA PRO A 217 -51.30 12.77 13.13
C PRO A 217 -51.73 11.61 14.05
N ASN A 218 -52.50 11.87 15.11
CA ASN A 218 -52.88 10.88 16.13
C ASN A 218 -54.30 10.31 15.93
N THR A 219 -54.76 10.07 14.70
CA THR A 219 -56.12 9.54 14.48
C THR A 219 -56.18 8.03 14.70
N GLY A 220 -57.19 7.53 15.43
CA GLY A 220 -57.58 6.11 15.45
C GLY A 220 -57.04 5.20 16.57
N GLY A 221 -56.25 5.70 17.52
CA GLY A 221 -55.69 4.90 18.62
C GLY A 221 -56.63 4.65 19.81
N THR A 222 -56.09 4.08 20.91
CA THR A 222 -56.88 3.65 22.08
C THR A 222 -56.35 4.19 23.41
N TYR A 223 -57.20 4.20 24.44
CA TYR A 223 -56.89 4.62 25.81
C TYR A 223 -57.32 3.56 26.81
N SER A 224 -56.45 3.17 27.74
CA SER A 224 -56.69 2.05 28.67
C SER A 224 -57.21 2.44 30.07
N GLY A 225 -57.35 3.73 30.37
CA GLY A 225 -57.80 4.19 31.69
C GLY A 225 -59.30 4.02 31.92
N ASP A 226 -59.72 4.03 33.20
CA ASP A 226 -61.14 3.94 33.58
C ASP A 226 -61.91 5.21 33.16
N LEU A 227 -62.97 5.00 32.37
CA LEU A 227 -63.84 6.03 31.81
C LEU A 227 -65.28 5.96 32.36
N SER A 228 -65.53 5.17 33.40
CA SER A 228 -66.87 4.98 33.98
C SER A 228 -67.44 6.24 34.65
N TYR A 229 -68.76 6.42 34.56
CA TYR A 229 -69.56 7.49 35.17
C TYR A 229 -70.14 7.02 36.52
N PRO A 230 -70.31 7.86 37.59
CA PRO A 230 -70.27 9.34 37.70
C PRO A 230 -68.98 9.91 38.32
N ASN A 231 -67.80 9.47 37.88
CA ASN A 231 -66.55 9.69 38.61
C ASN A 231 -65.98 11.13 38.59
N TYR A 232 -66.69 12.15 38.06
CA TYR A 232 -66.20 13.54 37.98
C TYR A 232 -66.39 14.37 39.25
N LEU A 233 -66.99 13.79 40.30
CA LEU A 233 -67.19 14.51 41.57
C LEU A 233 -65.86 14.63 42.30
N PRO A 234 -65.51 15.80 42.87
CA PRO A 234 -64.33 15.95 43.71
C PRO A 234 -64.22 14.87 44.80
N SER A 235 -65.34 14.47 45.41
CA SER A 235 -65.38 13.40 46.42
C SER A 235 -65.29 11.97 45.89
N GLN A 236 -65.44 11.73 44.58
CA GLN A 236 -65.46 10.41 43.94
C GLN A 236 -64.47 10.31 42.77
N ASN A 237 -63.30 10.94 42.89
CA ASN A 237 -62.32 11.05 41.80
C ASN A 237 -61.21 9.97 41.88
N PRO A 238 -61.41 8.75 41.32
CA PRO A 238 -60.35 7.75 41.23
C PRO A 238 -59.25 8.21 40.27
N ALA A 239 -58.02 7.71 40.46
CA ALA A 239 -56.91 8.00 39.58
C ALA A 239 -57.16 7.43 38.17
N ARG A 240 -57.36 8.31 37.18
CA ARG A 240 -57.62 7.95 35.77
C ARG A 240 -56.34 7.72 34.98
N ASN A 241 -55.39 6.94 35.49
CA ASN A 241 -54.11 6.76 34.82
C ASN A 241 -54.19 5.64 33.77
N GLY A 242 -54.21 6.00 32.48
CA GLY A 242 -54.19 5.07 31.35
C GLY A 242 -53.05 5.33 30.37
N THR A 243 -52.78 4.37 29.49
CA THR A 243 -51.81 4.49 28.39
C THR A 243 -52.52 4.71 27.07
N CYS A 244 -51.93 5.53 26.21
CA CYS A 244 -52.36 5.66 24.82
C CYS A 244 -51.52 4.74 23.92
N SER A 245 -52.15 4.04 22.98
CA SER A 245 -51.48 3.17 22.00
C SER A 245 -51.99 3.40 20.58
N ASP A 246 -51.22 2.96 19.59
CA ASP A 246 -51.50 3.13 18.16
C ASP A 246 -51.58 4.61 17.70
N LEU A 247 -50.85 5.50 18.39
CA LEU A 247 -50.79 6.94 18.12
C LEU A 247 -49.37 7.39 17.80
N TYR A 248 -49.22 8.29 16.82
CA TYR A 248 -47.92 8.85 16.44
C TYR A 248 -47.11 9.44 17.62
N CYS A 249 -47.70 10.34 18.42
CA CYS A 249 -46.99 10.98 19.55
C CYS A 249 -46.69 10.03 20.71
N HIS A 250 -47.39 8.89 20.81
CA HIS A 250 -47.16 7.86 21.82
C HIS A 250 -46.57 6.59 21.18
N SER A 251 -45.66 6.80 20.23
CA SER A 251 -44.98 5.73 19.50
C SER A 251 -43.49 5.99 19.36
N SER A 252 -42.81 5.05 18.74
CA SER A 252 -41.44 5.19 18.24
C SER A 252 -41.32 6.10 17.01
N GLY A 253 -42.39 6.78 16.58
CA GLY A 253 -42.44 7.61 15.38
C GLY A 253 -42.24 6.83 14.08
N ARG A 254 -42.24 5.49 14.14
CA ARG A 254 -42.11 4.59 13.01
C ARG A 254 -43.32 3.69 12.93
N ILE A 255 -43.86 3.52 11.73
CA ILE A 255 -44.84 2.47 11.46
C ILE A 255 -44.11 1.14 11.43
N ASP A 256 -44.54 0.23 12.28
CA ASP A 256 -44.10 -1.15 12.28
C ASP A 256 -44.52 -1.78 10.93
N PRO A 257 -43.55 -2.27 10.13
CA PRO A 257 -43.84 -2.76 8.79
C PRO A 257 -44.67 -4.04 8.79
N ASP A 258 -44.68 -4.81 9.89
CA ASP A 258 -45.38 -6.09 9.98
C ASP A 258 -46.84 -5.89 10.38
N THR A 259 -47.12 -4.88 11.22
CA THR A 259 -48.49 -4.61 11.71
C THR A 259 -49.18 -3.43 11.04
N GLY A 260 -48.43 -2.59 10.31
CA GLY A 260 -48.95 -1.35 9.71
C GLY A 260 -49.38 -0.28 10.74
N LYS A 261 -49.08 -0.50 12.03
CA LYS A 261 -49.41 0.40 13.14
C LYS A 261 -48.18 1.15 13.62
N TRP A 262 -48.38 2.23 14.37
CA TRP A 262 -47.27 2.93 15.02
C TRP A 262 -46.59 2.03 16.06
N GLY A 263 -45.30 1.74 15.88
CA GLY A 263 -44.55 0.85 16.76
C GLY A 263 -44.38 1.45 18.15
N ALA A 264 -44.42 0.62 19.20
CA ALA A 264 -44.37 1.08 20.59
C ALA A 264 -43.10 1.90 20.91
N PRO A 265 -43.19 2.94 21.76
CA PRO A 265 -42.03 3.69 22.23
C PRO A 265 -41.19 2.83 23.19
N MET A 266 -39.92 3.19 23.40
CA MET A 266 -39.06 2.52 24.39
C MET A 266 -39.54 2.71 25.83
N MET A 267 -40.15 3.86 26.10
CA MET A 267 -40.82 4.16 27.35
C MET A 267 -42.28 4.46 27.02
N LEU A 268 -43.19 3.58 27.43
CA LEU A 268 -44.63 3.79 27.26
C LEU A 268 -45.11 4.89 28.22
N PRO A 269 -45.53 6.07 27.72
CA PRO A 269 -46.00 7.14 28.58
C PRO A 269 -47.44 6.86 29.04
N THR A 270 -47.67 7.01 30.34
CA THR A 270 -48.99 6.97 30.97
C THR A 270 -49.53 8.39 31.15
N TRP A 271 -50.85 8.53 31.26
CA TRP A 271 -51.54 9.83 31.34
C TRP A 271 -51.08 10.69 32.53
N SER A 272 -50.60 10.09 33.62
CA SER A 272 -50.09 10.82 34.78
C SER A 272 -48.57 10.77 34.96
N ASP A 273 -47.80 10.35 33.95
CA ASP A 273 -46.35 10.19 34.08
C ASP A 273 -45.62 11.49 34.42
N THR A 274 -44.75 11.48 35.42
CA THR A 274 -43.88 12.62 35.77
C THR A 274 -42.47 12.51 35.19
N ARG A 275 -42.17 11.39 34.54
CA ARG A 275 -40.86 11.10 33.95
C ARG A 275 -40.57 12.04 32.77
N SER A 276 -39.36 12.59 32.72
CA SER A 276 -38.87 13.35 31.57
C SER A 276 -38.58 12.41 30.40
N THR A 277 -39.02 12.78 29.20
CA THR A 277 -38.72 12.05 27.97
C THR A 277 -37.47 12.60 27.30
N THR A 278 -36.72 11.72 26.66
CA THR A 278 -35.54 12.01 25.83
C THR A 278 -35.77 11.43 24.43
N CYS A 279 -34.87 11.69 23.48
CA CYS A 279 -35.00 11.11 22.14
C CYS A 279 -35.04 9.57 22.19
N TYR A 280 -34.18 8.96 23.02
CA TYR A 280 -34.11 7.50 23.14
C TYR A 280 -35.34 6.88 23.79
N SER A 281 -36.08 7.61 24.63
CA SER A 281 -37.29 7.11 25.27
C SER A 281 -38.42 6.86 24.27
N CYS A 282 -38.37 7.47 23.08
CA CYS A 282 -39.34 7.24 22.01
C CYS A 282 -38.70 6.53 20.80
N HIS A 283 -37.68 7.12 20.17
CA HIS A 283 -37.18 6.75 18.84
C HIS A 283 -35.94 5.84 18.85
N ARG A 284 -35.51 5.35 20.02
CA ARG A 284 -34.15 4.86 20.28
C ARG A 284 -33.10 5.98 20.12
N GLY A 285 -31.93 5.77 20.72
CA GLY A 285 -30.87 6.78 20.86
C GLY A 285 -29.62 6.47 20.06
N THR A 286 -28.60 7.26 20.34
CA THR A 286 -27.22 7.07 19.90
C THR A 286 -26.52 6.01 20.76
N ALA A 287 -25.31 5.62 20.37
CA ALA A 287 -24.47 4.75 21.21
C ALA A 287 -24.21 5.34 22.62
N ALA A 288 -24.14 6.68 22.74
CA ALA A 288 -23.92 7.35 24.01
C ALA A 288 -25.14 7.24 24.95
N ASP A 289 -26.33 6.99 24.40
CA ASP A 289 -27.55 6.80 25.19
C ASP A 289 -27.65 5.39 25.76
N SER A 290 -26.89 4.41 25.24
CA SER A 290 -26.85 3.04 25.76
C SER A 290 -25.99 2.97 27.01
N THR A 291 -26.53 3.43 28.14
CA THR A 291 -25.92 3.33 29.47
C THR A 291 -26.77 2.46 30.38
N GLN A 292 -26.17 1.89 31.42
CA GLN A 292 -26.90 1.12 32.42
C GLN A 292 -28.03 1.93 33.08
N ALA A 293 -27.80 3.22 33.34
CA ALA A 293 -28.80 4.13 33.90
C ALA A 293 -29.99 4.35 32.95
N ASN A 294 -29.73 4.63 31.68
CA ASN A 294 -30.78 4.81 30.68
C ASN A 294 -31.54 3.50 30.40
N CYS A 295 -30.85 2.36 30.47
CA CYS A 295 -31.47 1.04 30.35
C CYS A 295 -32.45 0.78 31.50
N ALA A 296 -32.03 1.07 32.73
CA ALA A 296 -32.91 0.99 33.89
C ALA A 296 -34.09 1.98 33.79
N ALA A 297 -33.89 3.18 33.23
CA ALA A 297 -34.94 4.18 33.07
C ALA A 297 -36.09 3.72 32.16
N ILE A 298 -35.82 2.85 31.18
CA ILE A 298 -36.83 2.20 30.33
C ILE A 298 -37.28 0.83 30.85
N GLN A 299 -36.88 0.45 32.07
CA GLN A 299 -37.13 -0.87 32.66
C GLN A 299 -36.52 -2.03 31.85
N GLY A 300 -35.42 -1.77 31.15
CA GLY A 300 -34.66 -2.76 30.40
C GLY A 300 -33.66 -3.54 31.26
N HIS A 301 -33.13 -4.63 30.71
CA HIS A 301 -32.10 -5.47 31.33
C HIS A 301 -30.72 -5.15 30.76
N TRP A 302 -29.75 -4.85 31.64
CA TRP A 302 -28.36 -4.59 31.25
C TRP A 302 -27.53 -5.88 31.30
N SER A 303 -26.93 -6.29 30.18
CA SER A 303 -26.08 -7.49 30.12
C SER A 303 -24.69 -7.24 30.69
N SER A 304 -23.99 -8.33 31.06
CA SER A 304 -22.56 -8.29 31.41
C SER A 304 -21.65 -7.84 30.27
N THR A 305 -22.13 -7.93 29.03
CA THR A 305 -21.43 -7.46 27.81
C THR A 305 -21.70 -5.98 27.50
N GLY A 306 -22.41 -5.26 28.37
CA GLY A 306 -22.66 -3.82 28.21
C GLY A 306 -23.77 -3.46 27.22
N VAL A 307 -24.76 -4.35 27.03
CA VAL A 307 -25.87 -4.17 26.08
C VAL A 307 -27.20 -4.11 26.84
N CYS A 308 -28.05 -3.15 26.50
CA CYS A 308 -29.41 -3.06 27.03
C CYS A 308 -30.38 -3.95 26.23
N THR A 309 -31.32 -4.62 26.90
CA THR A 309 -32.46 -5.30 26.28
C THR A 309 -33.77 -4.69 26.80
N PRO A 310 -34.61 -4.10 25.93
CA PRO A 310 -34.43 -3.92 24.49
C PRO A 310 -33.31 -2.94 24.12
N ASP A 311 -32.71 -3.12 22.94
CA ASP A 311 -31.58 -2.31 22.47
C ASP A 311 -31.96 -0.82 22.37
N LEU A 312 -31.26 0.01 23.17
CA LEU A 312 -31.47 1.46 23.23
C LEU A 312 -30.99 2.18 21.98
N THR A 313 -30.18 1.56 21.14
CA THR A 313 -29.58 2.20 19.97
C THR A 313 -30.44 2.03 18.72
N MET A 314 -30.36 2.99 17.81
CA MET A 314 -31.00 2.88 16.51
C MET A 314 -30.35 1.77 15.65
N SER A 315 -31.17 0.84 15.15
CA SER A 315 -30.71 -0.37 14.48
C SER A 315 -30.97 -0.43 12.97
N SER A 316 -31.56 0.60 12.34
CA SER A 316 -31.74 0.59 10.89
C SER A 316 -30.39 0.74 10.17
N ASN A 317 -30.17 0.05 9.05
CA ASN A 317 -28.85 -0.06 8.39
C ASN A 317 -28.07 1.27 8.29
N GLY A 318 -28.71 2.37 7.90
CA GLY A 318 -28.01 3.67 7.81
C GLY A 318 -27.85 4.39 9.16
N HIS A 319 -28.80 4.33 10.10
CA HIS A 319 -28.60 4.93 11.43
C HIS A 319 -27.59 4.13 12.26
N HIS A 320 -27.63 2.80 12.18
CA HIS A 320 -26.67 1.91 12.83
C HIS A 320 -25.25 2.17 12.30
N LYS A 321 -25.11 2.52 11.01
CA LYS A 321 -23.84 2.91 10.38
C LYS A 321 -23.45 4.38 10.58
N LEU A 322 -24.34 5.35 10.76
CA LEU A 322 -23.93 6.76 10.84
C LEU A 322 -23.90 7.29 12.28
N VAL A 323 -24.76 6.75 13.13
CA VAL A 323 -25.05 7.23 14.50
C VAL A 323 -24.83 6.12 15.54
N GLY A 324 -24.96 4.86 15.15
CA GLY A 324 -24.85 3.68 16.01
C GLY A 324 -23.42 3.35 16.46
N ALA A 325 -23.31 2.39 17.38
CA ALA A 325 -22.05 2.02 18.03
C ALA A 325 -21.00 1.41 17.09
N GLN A 326 -21.42 0.90 15.92
CA GLN A 326 -20.54 0.27 14.93
C GLN A 326 -19.77 1.28 14.07
N TRP A 327 -20.01 2.58 14.22
CA TRP A 327 -19.33 3.62 13.44
C TRP A 327 -18.54 4.57 14.31
N ILE A 328 -17.32 4.89 13.88
CA ILE A 328 -16.42 5.70 14.70
C ILE A 328 -16.91 7.14 14.88
N ARG A 329 -17.55 7.70 13.85
CA ARG A 329 -17.88 9.13 13.82
C ARG A 329 -19.12 9.48 14.66
N LYS A 330 -19.95 8.49 15.02
CA LYS A 330 -21.15 8.62 15.89
C LYS A 330 -21.89 9.95 15.68
N TYR A 331 -22.29 10.23 14.44
CA TYR A 331 -22.70 11.56 14.05
C TYR A 331 -23.89 12.06 14.89
N PRO A 332 -23.87 13.32 15.35
CA PRO A 332 -25.01 13.90 16.04
C PRO A 332 -26.21 14.01 15.10
N CYS A 333 -27.42 13.87 15.65
CA CYS A 333 -28.67 13.91 14.87
C CYS A 333 -28.79 15.20 14.04
N TYR A 334 -28.28 16.33 14.51
CA TYR A 334 -28.34 17.61 13.79
C TYR A 334 -27.64 17.57 12.43
N TYR A 335 -26.64 16.70 12.21
CA TYR A 335 -25.98 16.59 10.91
C TYR A 335 -26.94 16.16 9.80
N CYS A 336 -28.04 15.47 10.13
CA CYS A 336 -29.04 15.03 9.17
C CYS A 336 -30.43 15.65 9.41
N HIS A 337 -30.70 16.13 10.61
CA HIS A 337 -32.00 16.65 11.04
C HIS A 337 -31.93 18.10 11.51
N ASN A 338 -31.11 18.94 10.87
CA ASN A 338 -30.86 20.35 11.27
C ASN A 338 -32.13 21.23 11.30
N ASN A 339 -33.19 20.81 10.60
CA ASN A 339 -34.48 21.47 10.65
C ASN A 339 -35.33 21.09 11.89
N THR A 340 -35.00 19.97 12.53
CA THR A 340 -35.79 19.36 13.60
C THR A 340 -35.06 19.40 14.93
N VAL A 341 -33.73 19.29 14.97
CA VAL A 341 -32.90 19.36 16.19
C VAL A 341 -31.80 20.42 16.03
N ALA A 342 -31.40 21.03 17.15
CA ALA A 342 -30.30 21.99 17.21
C ALA A 342 -28.92 21.30 17.25
N THR A 343 -27.85 22.09 17.24
CA THR A 343 -26.45 21.61 17.23
C THR A 343 -26.06 20.78 18.45
N ASP A 344 -26.76 20.94 19.57
CA ASP A 344 -26.64 20.16 20.80
C ASP A 344 -27.56 18.93 20.85
N ASN A 345 -28.20 18.58 19.72
CA ASN A 345 -29.22 17.53 19.58
C ASN A 345 -30.48 17.71 20.44
N THR A 346 -30.81 18.94 20.84
CA THR A 346 -32.05 19.24 21.57
C THR A 346 -33.11 19.90 20.68
N LEU A 347 -34.37 19.86 21.14
CA LEU A 347 -35.51 20.55 20.52
C LEU A 347 -35.63 21.96 21.12
N THR A 348 -35.00 22.97 20.51
CA THR A 348 -34.79 24.29 21.16
C THR A 348 -35.80 25.39 20.81
N ASN A 349 -36.58 25.25 19.73
CA ASN A 349 -37.50 26.31 19.30
C ASN A 349 -38.86 25.81 18.79
N ILE A 350 -39.86 26.70 18.75
CA ILE A 350 -41.25 26.39 18.37
C ILE A 350 -41.34 25.80 16.95
N SER A 351 -40.48 26.20 16.01
CA SER A 351 -40.51 25.68 14.64
C SER A 351 -39.95 24.25 14.54
N SER A 352 -38.88 23.94 15.28
CA SER A 352 -38.34 22.58 15.49
C SER A 352 -39.38 21.67 16.14
N LEU A 353 -40.06 22.14 17.20
CA LEU A 353 -41.13 21.39 17.86
C LEU A 353 -42.28 21.07 16.90
N LYS A 354 -42.74 22.04 16.10
CA LYS A 354 -43.78 21.83 15.09
C LYS A 354 -43.39 20.80 14.03
N LYS A 355 -42.12 20.79 13.60
CA LYS A 355 -41.60 19.80 12.63
C LYS A 355 -41.44 18.42 13.24
N HIS A 356 -40.97 18.32 14.48
CA HIS A 356 -40.79 17.03 15.16
C HIS A 356 -42.11 16.25 15.31
N VAL A 357 -43.22 16.95 15.51
CA VAL A 357 -44.53 16.33 15.81
C VAL A 357 -45.51 16.31 14.62
N ASN A 358 -45.06 16.60 13.39
CA ASN A 358 -45.95 16.71 12.21
C ASN A 358 -46.26 15.38 11.51
N GLY A 359 -45.74 14.25 12.00
CA GLY A 359 -45.95 12.94 11.36
C GLY A 359 -45.04 12.66 10.16
N LYS A 360 -44.07 13.53 9.85
CA LYS A 360 -43.17 13.42 8.70
C LYS A 360 -41.71 13.33 9.15
N VAL A 361 -40.91 12.61 8.38
CA VAL A 361 -39.46 12.51 8.60
C VAL A 361 -38.77 13.62 7.79
N ASP A 362 -38.24 14.62 8.49
CA ASP A 362 -37.51 15.73 7.87
C ASP A 362 -35.99 15.47 7.87
N VAL A 363 -35.41 15.15 6.71
CA VAL A 363 -33.94 15.03 6.53
C VAL A 363 -33.43 16.31 5.86
N ALA A 364 -32.68 17.11 6.60
CA ALA A 364 -32.07 18.36 6.15
C ALA A 364 -30.66 18.50 6.75
N MET A 365 -29.66 18.45 5.89
CA MET A 365 -28.26 18.63 6.29
C MET A 365 -27.95 20.13 6.50
N PRO A 366 -27.12 20.48 7.50
CA PRO A 366 -26.66 21.86 7.69
C PRO A 366 -25.74 22.31 6.55
N THR A 367 -25.75 23.61 6.26
CA THR A 367 -24.96 24.23 5.18
C THR A 367 -23.46 24.03 5.33
N GLN A 368 -22.98 23.72 6.54
CA GLN A 368 -21.58 23.38 6.76
C GLN A 368 -21.12 22.16 5.95
N TRP A 369 -22.04 21.31 5.47
CA TRP A 369 -21.72 20.14 4.64
C TRP A 369 -21.90 20.40 3.14
N ASP A 370 -22.25 21.62 2.74
CA ASP A 370 -22.29 22.00 1.33
C ASP A 370 -20.88 21.99 0.72
N ILE A 371 -20.81 21.70 -0.58
CA ILE A 371 -19.60 21.80 -1.41
C ILE A 371 -19.64 23.14 -2.14
N VAL A 372 -18.56 23.92 -2.05
CA VAL A 372 -18.48 25.25 -2.67
C VAL A 372 -18.64 25.12 -4.18
N GLY A 373 -19.56 25.91 -4.76
CA GLY A 373 -19.84 25.89 -6.20
C GLY A 373 -20.78 24.77 -6.66
N GLN A 374 -21.31 23.95 -5.75
CA GLN A 374 -22.30 22.91 -6.04
C GLN A 374 -23.68 23.23 -5.44
N PRO A 375 -24.76 22.60 -5.92
CA PRO A 375 -26.07 22.70 -5.27
C PRO A 375 -26.01 22.17 -3.83
N LYS A 376 -26.86 22.71 -2.94
CA LYS A 376 -26.88 22.35 -1.52
C LYS A 376 -27.01 20.84 -1.29
N ALA A 377 -26.42 20.36 -0.19
CA ALA A 377 -26.53 18.97 0.22
C ALA A 377 -28.01 18.58 0.39
N SER A 378 -28.41 17.45 -0.19
CA SER A 378 -29.81 17.01 -0.23
C SER A 378 -29.96 15.50 -0.04
N TYR A 379 -31.15 15.07 0.41
CA TYR A 379 -31.51 13.66 0.55
C TYR A 379 -32.76 13.34 -0.25
N ASN A 380 -32.69 12.36 -1.13
CA ASN A 380 -33.85 11.85 -1.87
C ASN A 380 -34.50 10.70 -1.08
N ALA A 381 -35.69 10.96 -0.53
CA ALA A 381 -36.40 9.98 0.29
C ALA A 381 -36.90 8.74 -0.48
N ALA A 382 -37.09 8.84 -1.80
CA ALA A 382 -37.53 7.72 -2.62
C ALA A 382 -36.38 6.75 -2.94
N THR A 383 -35.23 7.29 -3.36
CA THR A 383 -34.05 6.48 -3.70
C THR A 383 -33.14 6.19 -2.51
N LYS A 384 -33.33 6.91 -1.39
CA LYS A 384 -32.48 6.84 -0.18
C LYS A 384 -31.02 7.18 -0.46
N ILE A 385 -30.80 8.25 -1.23
CA ILE A 385 -29.49 8.72 -1.67
C ILE A 385 -29.25 10.14 -1.15
N CYS A 386 -28.06 10.40 -0.62
CA CYS A 386 -27.59 11.76 -0.31
C CYS A 386 -26.74 12.30 -1.47
N ASN A 387 -26.98 13.54 -1.87
CA ASN A 387 -26.28 14.21 -2.98
C ASN A 387 -25.61 15.50 -2.51
N ASN A 388 -24.51 15.88 -3.17
CA ASN A 388 -23.76 17.13 -2.98
C ASN A 388 -23.30 17.41 -1.55
N SER A 389 -23.15 16.35 -0.75
CA SER A 389 -22.63 16.45 0.61
C SER A 389 -21.12 16.27 0.62
N TYR A 390 -20.42 17.13 1.36
CA TYR A 390 -18.98 16.99 1.63
C TYR A 390 -18.58 15.59 2.12
N CYS A 391 -19.44 14.96 2.93
CA CYS A 391 -19.23 13.59 3.42
C CYS A 391 -19.05 12.54 2.32
N HIS A 392 -19.50 12.82 1.10
CA HIS A 392 -19.41 11.93 -0.07
C HIS A 392 -18.43 12.47 -1.13
N SER A 393 -17.52 13.35 -0.73
CA SER A 393 -16.50 13.90 -1.61
C SER A 393 -15.14 13.20 -1.43
N ASP A 394 -14.09 13.72 -2.05
CA ASP A 394 -12.70 13.26 -1.91
C ASP A 394 -12.04 13.64 -0.57
N GLY A 395 -12.81 14.18 0.38
CA GLY A 395 -12.35 14.54 1.72
C GLY A 395 -11.38 15.72 1.77
N THR A 396 -11.10 16.38 0.64
CA THR A 396 -10.19 17.54 0.60
C THR A 396 -10.90 18.82 1.01
N VAL A 397 -10.16 19.83 1.47
CA VAL A 397 -10.74 21.15 1.83
C VAL A 397 -11.41 21.87 0.65
N THR A 398 -11.07 21.48 -0.59
CA THR A 398 -11.63 21.97 -1.85
C THR A 398 -11.96 20.76 -2.74
N PRO A 399 -13.08 20.06 -2.47
CA PRO A 399 -13.37 18.82 -3.16
C PRO A 399 -13.51 19.02 -4.66
N ASP A 400 -13.02 18.06 -5.44
CA ASP A 400 -13.26 18.07 -6.88
C ASP A 400 -14.77 17.87 -7.13
N PRO A 401 -15.44 18.82 -7.79
CA PRO A 401 -16.87 18.69 -8.10
C PRO A 401 -17.19 17.48 -9.00
N ASN A 402 -16.22 16.94 -9.73
CA ASN A 402 -16.37 15.73 -10.54
C ASN A 402 -16.17 14.43 -9.75
N ASP A 403 -15.75 14.51 -8.48
CA ASP A 403 -15.52 13.36 -7.59
C ASP A 403 -16.49 13.36 -6.39
N VAL A 404 -17.68 13.95 -6.57
CA VAL A 404 -18.79 13.87 -5.62
C VAL A 404 -19.56 12.58 -5.86
N ARG A 405 -19.60 11.73 -4.83
CA ARG A 405 -20.07 10.35 -4.94
C ARG A 405 -21.53 10.23 -4.58
N VAL A 406 -22.18 9.32 -5.30
CA VAL A 406 -23.52 8.86 -4.99
C VAL A 406 -23.37 7.62 -4.11
N VAL A 407 -23.53 7.80 -2.79
CA VAL A 407 -23.51 6.69 -1.83
C VAL A 407 -24.93 6.45 -1.34
N GLY A 408 -25.42 5.23 -1.54
CA GLY A 408 -26.74 4.80 -1.07
C GLY A 408 -26.77 4.60 0.46
N TRP A 409 -27.94 4.81 1.08
CA TRP A 409 -28.15 4.63 2.53
C TRP A 409 -27.77 3.24 3.06
N SER A 410 -27.68 2.22 2.19
CA SER A 410 -27.30 0.84 2.52
C SER A 410 -25.88 0.43 2.09
N GLU A 411 -25.11 1.31 1.44
CA GLU A 411 -23.81 0.96 0.87
C GLU A 411 -22.67 1.07 1.91
N LYS A 412 -21.68 0.16 1.81
CA LYS A 412 -20.46 0.19 2.61
C LYS A 412 -19.36 0.94 1.85
N THR A 413 -18.56 1.70 2.59
CA THR A 413 -17.46 2.51 2.06
C THR A 413 -16.18 2.16 2.81
N GLU A 414 -15.05 2.11 2.11
CA GLU A 414 -13.73 1.94 2.69
C GLU A 414 -13.02 3.31 2.80
N CYS A 415 -11.88 3.42 3.49
CA CYS A 415 -11.13 4.69 3.56
C CYS A 415 -10.75 5.21 2.16
N ASN A 416 -10.38 4.30 1.24
CA ASN A 416 -10.13 4.63 -0.16
C ASN A 416 -11.36 5.20 -0.87
N SER A 417 -12.57 4.98 -0.36
CA SER A 417 -13.81 5.49 -0.92
C SER A 417 -14.08 6.94 -0.51
N CYS A 418 -13.26 7.51 0.36
CA CYS A 418 -13.32 8.91 0.79
C CYS A 418 -12.01 9.67 0.52
N HIS A 419 -10.85 9.00 0.45
CA HIS A 419 -9.53 9.64 0.22
C HIS A 419 -8.95 9.38 -1.18
N GLY A 420 -9.68 8.71 -2.06
CA GLY A 420 -9.23 8.38 -3.40
C GLY A 420 -10.41 7.90 -4.21
N HIS A 421 -10.29 7.74 -5.51
CA HIS A 421 -11.41 7.26 -6.33
C HIS A 421 -11.82 5.81 -5.98
N PRO A 422 -13.03 5.33 -6.36
CA PRO A 422 -13.43 3.93 -6.16
C PRO A 422 -12.41 2.91 -6.72
N ARG A 423 -12.34 1.72 -6.12
CA ARG A 423 -11.53 0.61 -6.66
C ARG A 423 -11.88 0.39 -8.14
N GLY A 424 -10.88 0.50 -9.03
CA GLY A 424 -11.03 0.25 -10.47
C GLY A 424 -11.26 1.47 -11.37
N SER A 425 -11.44 2.68 -10.83
CA SER A 425 -11.51 3.91 -11.65
C SER A 425 -10.15 4.56 -11.96
N CYS A 426 -9.07 3.92 -11.51
CA CYS A 426 -7.68 4.28 -11.75
C CYS A 426 -7.30 3.88 -13.19
N ASN A 427 -7.35 4.79 -14.16
CA ASN A 427 -6.72 4.55 -15.47
C ASN A 427 -5.29 5.13 -15.47
N ALA A 428 -4.45 4.67 -16.40
CA ALA A 428 -3.03 5.05 -16.50
C ALA A 428 -2.77 6.56 -16.71
N ALA A 429 -3.81 7.40 -16.82
CA ALA A 429 -3.72 8.80 -17.17
C ALA A 429 -3.98 9.79 -16.02
N GLY A 430 -4.43 9.37 -14.82
CA GLY A 430 -5.00 10.38 -13.90
C GLY A 430 -5.03 10.14 -12.39
N CYS A 431 -4.44 9.09 -11.83
CA CYS A 431 -4.54 8.83 -10.39
C CYS A 431 -3.23 8.46 -9.70
N HIS A 432 -2.19 8.27 -10.50
CA HIS A 432 -0.80 8.34 -10.08
C HIS A 432 -0.17 9.41 -10.95
N ASP A 433 0.74 10.17 -10.37
CA ASP A 433 1.46 11.35 -10.85
C ASP A 433 2.16 11.16 -12.21
N GLY A 434 1.36 10.94 -13.27
CA GLY A 434 1.68 11.00 -14.68
C GLY A 434 3.00 10.33 -15.08
N VAL A 435 2.97 9.06 -15.49
CA VAL A 435 4.09 8.48 -16.24
C VAL A 435 3.78 8.53 -17.73
N THR A 436 4.11 9.62 -18.40
CA THR A 436 4.72 9.49 -19.72
C THR A 436 6.17 9.09 -19.49
N LYS A 437 6.53 7.91 -19.99
CA LYS A 437 7.92 7.46 -20.09
C LYS A 437 8.74 8.61 -20.67
N ASP A 438 9.76 9.08 -19.96
CA ASP A 438 10.79 9.85 -20.63
C ASP A 438 11.60 8.90 -21.53
N SER A 439 12.44 9.48 -22.40
CA SER A 439 13.32 8.77 -23.32
C SER A 439 14.31 7.81 -22.63
N ASN A 440 14.39 7.80 -21.29
CA ASN A 440 15.28 6.97 -20.48
C ASN A 440 14.53 5.85 -19.73
N GLY A 441 13.20 5.79 -19.85
CA GLY A 441 12.43 4.58 -19.58
C GLY A 441 12.10 4.28 -18.12
N ASN A 442 12.16 5.26 -17.22
CA ASN A 442 11.74 5.06 -15.83
C ASN A 442 10.21 5.15 -15.68
N VAL A 443 9.62 4.17 -14.99
CA VAL A 443 8.18 4.05 -14.74
C VAL A 443 7.93 3.86 -13.26
N MET A 444 7.15 4.74 -12.63
CA MET A 444 6.50 4.41 -11.37
C MET A 444 5.20 3.66 -11.67
N ALA A 445 5.10 2.43 -11.19
CA ALA A 445 3.95 1.57 -11.47
C ALA A 445 2.67 2.15 -10.86
N VAL A 446 1.60 2.15 -11.67
CA VAL A 446 0.22 2.42 -11.22
C VAL A 446 -0.19 1.27 -10.30
N LEU A 447 -0.21 1.50 -8.99
CA LEU A 447 -0.65 0.51 -8.02
C LEU A 447 -2.18 0.40 -8.07
N THR A 448 -2.68 -0.70 -8.64
CA THR A 448 -4.11 -1.05 -8.68
C THR A 448 -4.55 -1.93 -7.50
N GLY A 449 -3.61 -2.29 -6.62
CA GLY A 449 -3.82 -3.07 -5.41
C GLY A 449 -2.61 -3.02 -4.47
N TRP A 450 -2.80 -3.41 -3.22
CA TRP A 450 -1.76 -3.39 -2.17
C TRP A 450 -1.43 -4.81 -1.69
N PRO A 451 -0.17 -5.14 -1.42
CA PRO A 451 0.21 -6.40 -0.77
C PRO A 451 -0.46 -6.55 0.62
N ALA A 452 -0.55 -7.78 1.10
CA ALA A 452 -1.06 -8.06 2.45
C ALA A 452 -0.28 -7.26 3.51
N GLY A 453 -1.00 -6.56 4.39
CA GLY A 453 -0.44 -5.68 5.43
C GLY A 453 -0.07 -4.26 4.97
N SER A 454 -0.32 -3.94 3.71
CA SER A 454 -0.09 -2.63 3.10
C SER A 454 -1.39 -1.95 2.63
N GLU A 455 -2.55 -2.55 2.91
CA GLU A 455 -3.85 -2.08 2.43
C GLU A 455 -4.24 -0.71 2.99
N TRP A 456 -3.70 -0.36 4.17
CA TRP A 456 -3.89 0.96 4.79
C TRP A 456 -3.41 2.11 3.91
N MET A 457 -2.44 1.88 3.02
CA MET A 457 -1.95 2.88 2.08
C MET A 457 -3.04 3.34 1.10
N GLY A 458 -4.09 2.55 0.86
CA GLY A 458 -5.25 2.99 0.10
C GLY A 458 -6.04 4.14 0.73
N ALA A 459 -5.80 4.48 1.99
CA ALA A 459 -6.38 5.65 2.65
C ALA A 459 -5.65 6.96 2.34
N MET A 460 -4.51 6.93 1.65
CA MET A 460 -3.81 8.15 1.27
C MET A 460 -4.59 8.93 0.20
N PRO A 461 -4.50 10.27 0.19
CA PRO A 461 -5.04 11.08 -0.90
C PRO A 461 -4.55 10.63 -2.29
N MET A 462 -5.43 10.07 -3.13
CA MET A 462 -5.08 9.51 -4.46
C MET A 462 -5.48 10.42 -5.63
N PHE A 463 -5.12 11.70 -5.57
CA PHE A 463 -5.30 12.66 -6.68
C PHE A 463 -3.96 13.10 -7.29
N PRO A 464 -3.95 13.56 -8.57
CA PRO A 464 -2.75 14.07 -9.22
C PRO A 464 -2.06 15.16 -8.40
N ASN A 465 -0.73 15.09 -8.33
CA ASN A 465 0.06 16.16 -7.74
C ASN A 465 0.08 17.39 -8.66
N GLU A 466 -0.62 18.46 -8.27
CA GLU A 466 -0.64 19.73 -9.02
C GLU A 466 0.69 20.53 -8.94
N GLY A 467 1.65 20.05 -8.16
CA GLY A 467 2.95 20.67 -7.96
C GLY A 467 3.08 21.45 -6.65
N PRO A 468 4.27 21.99 -6.36
CA PRO A 468 4.61 22.58 -5.07
C PRO A 468 3.71 23.79 -4.74
N GLY A 469 3.19 23.82 -3.51
CA GLY A 469 2.41 24.95 -2.99
C GLY A 469 0.96 25.05 -3.49
N LYS A 470 0.51 24.14 -4.36
CA LYS A 470 -0.86 24.13 -4.90
C LYS A 470 -1.88 23.54 -3.91
N PRO A 471 -3.18 23.86 -4.04
CA PRO A 471 -4.23 23.29 -3.18
C PRO A 471 -4.27 21.75 -3.17
N ARG A 472 -4.05 21.12 -4.34
CA ARG A 472 -3.93 19.66 -4.49
C ARG A 472 -2.47 19.20 -4.69
N ALA A 473 -1.52 19.89 -4.06
CA ALA A 473 -0.16 19.40 -3.89
C ALA A 473 -0.18 18.03 -3.18
N ASN A 474 0.47 17.02 -3.78
CA ASN A 474 0.44 15.65 -3.28
C ASN A 474 1.85 15.02 -3.26
N SER A 475 2.31 14.62 -2.07
CA SER A 475 3.56 13.87 -1.87
C SER A 475 3.36 12.60 -1.03
N HIS A 476 2.11 12.16 -0.81
CA HIS A 476 1.80 11.05 0.08
C HIS A 476 2.38 9.72 -0.39
N SER A 477 2.34 9.43 -1.70
CA SER A 477 2.81 8.16 -2.28
C SER A 477 4.26 7.87 -1.90
N ARG A 478 5.14 8.87 -2.03
CA ARG A 478 6.57 8.72 -1.70
C ARG A 478 6.83 8.51 -0.21
N HIS A 479 6.09 9.19 0.67
CA HIS A 479 6.27 9.04 2.12
C HIS A 479 5.74 7.69 2.59
N THR A 480 4.50 7.36 2.23
CA THR A 480 3.84 6.11 2.67
C THR A 480 4.55 4.86 2.17
N GLN A 481 5.00 4.86 0.92
CA GLN A 481 5.74 3.73 0.35
C GLN A 481 7.22 3.70 0.79
N SER A 482 7.74 4.77 1.40
CA SER A 482 9.06 4.79 2.07
C SER A 482 8.98 4.47 3.56
N ASN A 483 7.94 3.74 3.99
CA ASN A 483 7.75 3.23 5.34
C ASN A 483 7.35 4.28 6.42
N TYR A 484 6.83 5.44 6.00
CA TYR A 484 6.20 6.40 6.93
C TYR A 484 4.70 6.16 7.01
N SER A 485 4.17 5.94 8.21
CA SER A 485 2.72 5.79 8.40
C SER A 485 2.03 7.15 8.55
N CYS A 486 0.70 7.19 8.47
CA CYS A 486 -0.05 8.44 8.53
C CYS A 486 0.16 9.19 9.86
N ASP A 487 0.38 8.48 10.96
CA ASP A 487 0.65 9.06 12.28
C ASP A 487 1.97 9.85 12.33
N SER A 488 2.89 9.63 11.39
CA SER A 488 4.12 10.42 11.27
C SER A 488 3.84 11.92 11.07
N CYS A 489 2.77 12.26 10.35
CA CYS A 489 2.38 13.64 10.02
C CYS A 489 0.98 14.03 10.49
N HIS A 490 0.13 13.07 10.88
CA HIS A 490 -1.26 13.30 11.26
C HIS A 490 -1.55 12.70 12.64
N VAL A 491 -0.65 12.91 13.61
CA VAL A 491 -0.74 12.28 14.95
C VAL A 491 -2.01 12.65 15.72
N LYS A 492 -2.64 13.80 15.42
CA LYS A 492 -3.94 14.18 16.00
C LYS A 492 -5.12 13.48 15.32
N THR A 493 -4.99 13.15 14.04
CA THR A 493 -6.05 12.55 13.23
C THR A 493 -6.00 11.02 13.27
N VAL A 494 -4.82 10.41 13.39
CA VAL A 494 -4.61 8.96 13.35
C VAL A 494 -4.09 8.46 14.70
N ALA A 495 -4.71 7.41 15.24
CA ALA A 495 -4.34 6.78 16.51
C ALA A 495 -3.42 5.56 16.28
N GLY A 496 -2.14 5.70 16.63
CA GLY A 496 -1.13 4.65 16.46
C GLY A 496 -0.58 4.55 15.04
N ALA A 497 0.50 3.80 14.86
CA ALA A 497 1.06 3.56 13.52
C ALA A 497 0.22 2.51 12.81
N CYS A 498 -0.30 2.83 11.62
CA CYS A 498 -1.13 1.90 10.86
C CYS A 498 -0.38 0.57 10.63
N LYS A 499 0.92 0.62 10.35
CA LYS A 499 1.75 -0.56 10.08
C LYS A 499 1.73 -1.61 11.20
N ASP A 500 1.67 -1.19 12.47
CA ASP A 500 1.74 -2.08 13.63
C ASP A 500 0.49 -2.97 13.76
N CYS A 501 -0.65 -2.48 13.26
CA CYS A 501 -1.91 -3.21 13.28
C CYS A 501 -2.12 -4.06 12.01
N HIS A 502 -1.26 -3.91 11.00
CA HIS A 502 -1.41 -4.54 9.68
C HIS A 502 -0.37 -5.63 9.39
N THR A 503 0.54 -5.93 10.31
CA THR A 503 1.72 -6.79 10.04
C THR A 503 1.38 -8.25 9.75
N ASP A 504 0.19 -8.74 10.18
CA ASP A 504 -0.27 -10.12 9.98
C ASP A 504 -1.57 -10.25 9.14
N GLY A 505 -1.99 -9.18 8.44
CA GLY A 505 -3.20 -9.19 7.63
C GLY A 505 -4.52 -9.40 8.39
N ILE A 506 -4.52 -9.41 9.73
CA ILE A 506 -5.69 -9.59 10.58
C ILE A 506 -5.57 -8.70 11.83
N PRO A 507 -6.55 -7.82 12.06
CA PRO A 507 -7.51 -8.05 13.13
C PRO A 507 -8.79 -8.64 12.54
N ALA A 508 -9.60 -9.32 13.35
CA ALA A 508 -10.94 -9.70 12.94
C ALA A 508 -11.76 -8.42 12.63
N GLY A 509 -11.83 -8.07 11.34
CA GLY A 509 -12.50 -6.86 10.84
C GLY A 509 -11.59 -6.06 9.92
N ALA A 510 -11.80 -6.19 8.60
CA ALA A 510 -11.22 -5.33 7.57
C ALA A 510 -11.29 -3.85 7.99
N MET A 511 -10.20 -3.09 7.77
CA MET A 511 -10.07 -1.61 7.85
C MET A 511 -11.32 -0.89 8.42
N SER A 512 -11.68 -1.18 9.67
CA SER A 512 -12.83 -0.54 10.26
C SER A 512 -12.32 0.74 10.89
N GLU A 513 -12.91 1.85 10.45
CA GLU A 513 -12.53 3.21 10.88
C GLU A 513 -12.49 3.34 12.41
N ALA A 514 -13.27 2.50 13.12
CA ALA A 514 -13.53 2.43 14.57
C ALA A 514 -12.33 2.38 15.54
N ALA A 515 -11.13 2.00 15.09
CA ALA A 515 -9.96 1.94 15.98
C ALA A 515 -8.83 2.93 15.64
N HIS A 516 -8.91 3.67 14.53
CA HIS A 516 -7.71 4.26 13.92
C HIS A 516 -7.74 5.78 13.71
N VAL A 517 -8.89 6.46 13.84
CA VAL A 517 -8.97 7.92 13.58
C VAL A 517 -9.67 8.70 14.69
N ASN A 518 -9.23 9.92 14.94
CA ASN A 518 -9.93 10.86 15.81
C ASN A 518 -10.98 11.63 15.00
N ALA A 519 -12.26 11.35 15.27
CA ALA A 519 -13.38 11.95 14.56
C ALA A 519 -13.39 13.49 14.61
N SER A 520 -12.83 14.11 15.66
CA SER A 520 -12.75 15.57 15.81
C SER A 520 -11.78 16.23 14.81
N PHE A 521 -10.79 15.50 14.29
CA PHE A 521 -9.77 16.02 13.36
C PHE A 521 -9.86 15.41 11.95
N HIS A 522 -10.83 14.54 11.70
CA HIS A 522 -10.90 13.79 10.44
C HIS A 522 -11.87 14.38 9.40
N VAL A 523 -13.01 14.94 9.83
CA VAL A 523 -14.04 15.53 8.94
C VAL A 523 -14.33 17.01 9.27
N ASN A 524 -13.38 17.68 9.91
CA ASN A 524 -13.46 19.09 10.32
C ASN A 524 -13.16 20.10 9.19
N LYS A 525 -12.97 19.62 7.95
CA LYS A 525 -12.63 20.42 6.76
C LYS A 525 -11.31 21.18 6.88
N THR A 526 -10.37 20.70 7.69
CA THR A 526 -9.01 21.25 7.80
C THR A 526 -7.97 20.19 7.48
N LYS A 527 -6.79 20.62 7.04
CA LYS A 527 -5.62 19.74 6.91
C LYS A 527 -4.85 19.81 8.23
N ASP A 528 -5.20 18.95 9.18
CA ASP A 528 -4.53 18.85 10.46
C ASP A 528 -3.21 18.10 10.30
N ILE A 529 -2.09 18.82 10.30
CA ILE A 529 -0.74 18.28 10.14
C ILE A 529 0.04 18.56 11.42
N ASP A 530 0.37 17.49 12.13
CA ASP A 530 1.12 17.48 13.37
C ASP A 530 2.12 16.33 13.32
N PHE A 531 3.41 16.66 13.33
CA PHE A 531 4.49 15.69 13.25
C PHE A 531 4.72 14.99 14.58
N LYS A 532 4.85 13.66 14.55
CA LYS A 532 5.12 12.84 15.73
C LYS A 532 6.49 13.13 16.35
N ASP A 533 7.50 13.31 15.51
CA ASP A 533 8.91 13.43 15.90
C ASP A 533 9.44 14.88 15.80
N GLY A 534 8.56 15.86 15.93
CA GLY A 534 8.87 17.29 15.84
C GLY A 534 8.99 17.84 14.41
N GLY A 535 8.90 19.17 14.31
CA GLY A 535 8.84 19.92 13.06
C GLY A 535 7.54 20.70 12.91
N SER A 536 7.45 21.51 11.85
CA SER A 536 6.28 22.35 11.57
C SER A 536 5.89 22.31 10.10
N TYR A 537 4.59 22.38 9.84
CA TYR A 537 4.05 22.56 8.50
C TYR A 537 3.34 23.90 8.39
N ASP A 538 3.80 24.77 7.50
CA ASP A 538 3.14 26.02 7.21
C ASP A 538 1.99 25.77 6.22
N ILE A 539 0.75 25.89 6.70
CA ILE A 539 -0.46 25.67 5.89
C ILE A 539 -0.62 26.71 4.76
N THR A 540 0.06 27.85 4.80
CA THR A 540 0.00 28.90 3.78
C THR A 540 1.06 28.66 2.71
N THR A 541 2.33 28.56 3.10
CA THR A 541 3.44 28.36 2.16
C THR A 541 3.64 26.90 1.74
N LYS A 542 2.99 25.97 2.45
CA LYS A 542 3.08 24.51 2.27
C LYS A 542 4.50 23.97 2.52
N LYS A 543 5.30 24.68 3.32
CA LYS A 543 6.68 24.30 3.66
C LYS A 543 6.74 23.44 4.91
N CYS A 544 7.65 22.47 4.90
CA CYS A 544 8.03 21.69 6.08
C CYS A 544 9.34 22.24 6.65
N SER A 545 9.39 22.50 7.95
CA SER A 545 10.58 23.06 8.62
C SER A 545 10.91 22.29 9.89
N ASN A 546 12.20 22.22 10.23
CA ASN A 546 12.72 21.58 11.46
C ASN A 546 12.21 20.14 11.69
N THR A 547 11.91 19.42 10.61
CA THR A 547 11.46 18.02 10.69
C THR A 547 12.67 17.12 10.91
N THR A 548 12.50 16.03 11.65
CA THR A 548 13.55 14.99 11.78
C THR A 548 13.82 14.26 10.45
N CYS A 549 12.90 14.36 9.47
CA CYS A 549 12.95 13.64 8.20
C CYS A 549 13.68 14.39 7.07
N HIS A 550 13.61 15.72 7.05
CA HIS A 550 14.23 16.59 6.03
C HIS A 550 15.29 17.49 6.64
N VAL A 551 16.46 17.55 6.02
CA VAL A 551 17.60 18.36 6.45
C VAL A 551 18.09 19.22 5.28
N GLY A 552 18.48 20.48 5.55
CA GLY A 552 18.88 21.44 4.51
C GLY A 552 17.76 22.43 4.17
N GLU A 553 17.54 22.69 2.88
CA GLU A 553 16.49 23.61 2.43
C GLU A 553 15.09 23.09 2.77
N GLU A 554 14.18 24.00 3.15
CA GLU A 554 12.80 23.67 3.53
C GLU A 554 12.00 23.17 2.33
N PRO A 555 11.63 21.87 2.27
CA PRO A 555 10.88 21.36 1.13
C PRO A 555 9.45 21.90 1.14
N VAL A 556 8.91 22.13 -0.06
CA VAL A 556 7.51 22.49 -0.28
C VAL A 556 6.73 21.23 -0.62
N TRP A 557 5.62 20.98 0.07
CA TRP A 557 4.72 19.86 -0.20
C TRP A 557 4.19 19.91 -1.64
N GLY A 558 4.17 18.75 -2.31
CA GLY A 558 3.93 18.64 -3.76
C GLY A 558 5.15 18.92 -4.64
N GLY A 559 6.29 19.29 -4.05
CA GLY A 559 7.55 19.47 -4.76
C GLY A 559 8.12 18.16 -5.31
N GLY A 560 8.93 18.28 -6.36
CA GLY A 560 9.65 17.15 -6.93
C GLY A 560 10.90 16.80 -6.13
N VAL A 561 11.34 15.54 -6.27
CA VAL A 561 12.59 14.99 -5.72
C VAL A 561 13.86 15.72 -6.19
N ASN A 562 13.77 16.55 -7.23
CA ASN A 562 14.91 17.25 -7.81
C ASN A 562 15.07 18.70 -7.29
N SER A 563 14.16 19.20 -6.45
CA SER A 563 14.03 20.64 -6.18
C SER A 563 14.47 21.09 -4.77
N GLY A 564 14.80 20.16 -3.85
CA GLY A 564 15.17 20.54 -2.48
C GLY A 564 15.61 19.39 -1.55
N VAL A 565 15.31 18.13 -1.86
CA VAL A 565 15.75 16.96 -1.06
C VAL A 565 16.55 16.01 -1.94
N ILE A 566 17.88 16.11 -1.89
CA ILE A 566 18.80 15.22 -2.61
C ILE A 566 19.37 14.16 -1.67
N CYS A 567 19.85 13.05 -2.22
CA CYS A 567 20.42 11.94 -1.45
C CYS A 567 21.53 12.43 -0.50
N LEU A 568 22.40 13.34 -0.96
CA LEU A 568 23.49 13.90 -0.17
C LEU A 568 23.01 14.62 1.09
N SER A 569 21.85 15.30 1.06
CA SER A 569 21.32 15.98 2.25
C SER A 569 21.21 15.02 3.44
N CYS A 570 20.86 13.76 3.19
CA CYS A 570 20.72 12.75 4.24
C CYS A 570 21.93 11.81 4.37
N HIS A 571 22.57 11.46 3.26
CA HIS A 571 23.60 10.42 3.19
C HIS A 571 25.03 10.98 3.17
N GLN A 572 25.25 12.29 3.13
CA GLN A 572 26.60 12.84 3.16
C GLN A 572 27.26 12.67 4.55
N ALA A 573 28.53 12.29 4.54
CA ALA A 573 29.47 12.40 5.65
C ALA A 573 30.81 12.94 5.16
N THR A 574 31.63 13.41 6.09
CA THR A 574 33.05 13.69 5.88
C THR A 574 33.84 12.85 6.86
N THR A 575 35.15 12.78 6.67
CA THR A 575 36.06 12.11 7.61
C THR A 575 35.91 12.69 9.02
N ALA A 576 35.59 13.98 9.13
CA ALA A 576 35.37 14.65 10.41
C ALA A 576 34.02 14.32 11.07
N THR A 577 32.99 13.90 10.31
CA THR A 577 31.65 13.55 10.83
C THR A 577 31.43 12.05 11.01
N GLY A 578 32.51 11.26 10.99
CA GLY A 578 32.49 9.81 11.23
C GLY A 578 32.68 8.95 9.99
N GLY A 579 32.91 9.55 8.81
CA GLY A 579 33.25 8.83 7.58
C GLY A 579 32.12 7.99 6.98
N ASP A 580 32.49 7.03 6.14
CA ASP A 580 31.59 6.10 5.45
C ASP A 580 30.88 5.15 6.42
N VAL A 581 29.61 4.85 6.14
CA VAL A 581 28.83 3.85 6.89
C VAL A 581 28.11 2.94 5.92
N ASP A 582 28.63 1.73 5.78
CA ASP A 582 28.04 0.63 5.02
C ASP A 582 26.92 -0.06 5.81
N SER A 583 25.74 0.56 5.84
CA SER A 583 24.53 -0.08 6.38
C SER A 583 23.75 -0.78 5.27
N PHE A 584 23.54 -2.08 5.44
CA PHE A 584 22.69 -2.92 4.59
C PHE A 584 21.30 -3.16 5.23
N GLY A 585 20.98 -2.39 6.28
CA GLY A 585 19.82 -2.55 7.15
C GLY A 585 18.46 -2.20 6.53
N PHE A 586 18.38 -1.92 5.23
CA PHE A 586 17.08 -1.80 4.55
C PHE A 586 16.25 -3.10 4.68
N VAL A 587 16.90 -4.26 4.89
CA VAL A 587 16.23 -5.56 5.08
C VAL A 587 15.73 -5.79 6.52
N ILE A 588 16.25 -5.04 7.51
CA ILE A 588 15.98 -5.31 8.93
C ILE A 588 15.71 -3.98 9.64
N ASN A 589 14.45 -3.76 10.02
CA ASN A 589 13.99 -2.57 10.75
C ASN A 589 14.93 -2.25 11.95
N GLY A 590 15.80 -1.25 11.84
CA GLY A 590 16.62 -0.81 12.97
C GLY A 590 17.86 0.04 12.66
N GLY A 591 17.71 1.37 12.70
CA GLY A 591 18.66 2.24 13.40
C GLY A 591 19.64 3.08 12.59
N GLU A 592 20.41 2.51 11.65
CA GLU A 592 21.58 3.22 11.10
C GLU A 592 21.48 3.55 9.61
N ARG A 593 21.47 4.86 9.31
CA ARG A 593 21.47 5.42 7.95
C ARG A 593 22.83 5.21 7.30
N THR A 594 22.85 4.62 6.10
CA THR A 594 24.04 4.54 5.25
C THR A 594 24.60 5.94 4.99
N ARG A 595 25.91 6.13 5.03
CA ARG A 595 26.57 7.42 4.79
C ARG A 595 27.72 7.26 3.81
N ILE A 596 27.91 8.28 2.98
CA ILE A 596 28.93 8.39 1.93
C ILE A 596 29.96 9.44 2.35
N ASN A 597 31.24 9.08 2.46
CA ASN A 597 32.31 10.00 2.76
C ASN A 597 32.68 10.83 1.51
N THR A 598 32.27 12.09 1.52
CA THR A 598 32.54 12.98 0.37
C THR A 598 34.01 13.36 0.23
N ASP A 599 34.84 13.15 1.25
CA ASP A 599 36.30 13.33 1.13
C ASP A 599 36.92 12.18 0.30
N GLN A 600 36.50 10.94 0.55
CA GLN A 600 36.94 9.76 -0.22
C GLN A 600 36.41 9.84 -1.66
N TRP A 601 35.15 10.28 -1.85
CA TRP A 601 34.53 10.47 -3.16
C TRP A 601 35.37 11.30 -4.14
N VAL A 602 35.93 12.42 -3.67
CA VAL A 602 36.71 13.32 -4.53
C VAL A 602 38.20 12.98 -4.59
N VAL A 603 38.69 12.08 -3.73
CA VAL A 603 40.11 11.70 -3.67
C VAL A 603 40.37 10.34 -4.31
N SER A 604 39.69 9.29 -3.86
CA SER A 604 39.89 7.90 -4.29
C SER A 604 38.68 7.31 -5.03
N GLY A 605 37.51 7.94 -4.96
CA GLY A 605 36.27 7.51 -5.62
C GLY A 605 36.01 8.15 -6.99
N HIS A 606 34.88 7.79 -7.59
CA HIS A 606 34.51 8.25 -8.94
C HIS A 606 34.29 9.77 -9.06
N GLY A 607 34.15 10.49 -7.95
CA GLY A 607 34.05 11.95 -7.89
C GLY A 607 35.35 12.71 -8.12
N ARG A 608 36.49 12.01 -8.22
CA ARG A 608 37.78 12.67 -8.44
C ARG A 608 37.78 13.42 -9.77
N TYR A 609 38.08 14.72 -9.72
CA TYR A 609 38.21 15.55 -10.91
C TYR A 609 39.46 15.24 -11.72
N SER A 610 39.35 15.27 -13.04
CA SER A 610 40.47 15.12 -13.98
C SER A 610 41.54 16.19 -13.81
N SER A 611 41.16 17.41 -13.40
CA SER A 611 42.08 18.50 -13.04
C SER A 611 42.94 18.19 -11.81
N SER A 612 42.49 17.28 -10.94
CA SER A 612 43.26 16.77 -9.81
C SER A 612 44.24 15.64 -10.20
N GLY A 613 44.33 15.30 -11.48
CA GLY A 613 45.21 14.25 -12.00
C GLY A 613 44.68 12.82 -11.78
N ASN A 614 45.50 11.83 -12.15
CA ASN A 614 45.18 10.41 -12.04
C ASN A 614 44.92 9.97 -10.58
N TYR A 615 44.25 8.83 -10.40
CA TYR A 615 44.03 8.24 -9.09
C TYR A 615 45.37 8.01 -8.35
N PRO A 616 45.44 8.37 -7.06
CA PRO A 616 46.60 8.08 -6.23
C PRO A 616 46.94 6.58 -6.26
N VAL A 617 48.23 6.27 -6.39
CA VAL A 617 48.81 4.91 -6.42
C VAL A 617 48.50 4.04 -7.64
N SER A 618 47.23 3.91 -8.05
CA SER A 618 46.87 3.06 -9.21
C SER A 618 47.38 3.63 -10.54
N GLY A 619 47.51 4.97 -10.62
CA GLY A 619 47.92 5.70 -11.81
C GLY A 619 46.87 5.76 -12.92
N ASN A 620 45.66 5.25 -12.68
CA ASN A 620 44.57 5.26 -13.66
C ASN A 620 43.97 6.68 -13.81
N PRO A 621 43.48 7.06 -14.99
CA PRO A 621 42.75 8.30 -15.18
C PRO A 621 41.53 8.41 -14.24
N ALA A 622 41.27 9.61 -13.71
CA ALA A 622 40.10 9.87 -12.87
C ALA A 622 38.77 9.71 -13.65
N ALA A 623 37.72 9.25 -12.99
CA ALA A 623 36.40 9.06 -13.62
C ALA A 623 35.68 10.39 -13.88
N ASN A 624 35.96 11.44 -13.09
CA ASN A 624 35.49 12.81 -13.29
C ASN A 624 33.96 12.95 -13.27
N PHE A 625 33.29 12.27 -12.33
CA PHE A 625 31.84 12.44 -12.14
C PHE A 625 31.55 13.75 -11.38
N PRO A 626 30.62 14.60 -11.85
CA PRO A 626 30.25 15.86 -11.19
C PRO A 626 29.74 15.70 -9.74
N THR A 627 30.02 16.69 -8.88
CA THR A 627 29.67 16.66 -7.45
C THR A 627 28.29 17.24 -7.10
N THR A 628 27.57 17.85 -8.05
CA THR A 628 26.29 18.51 -7.75
C THR A 628 25.12 17.52 -7.59
N ASN A 629 25.23 16.29 -8.13
CA ASN A 629 24.29 15.17 -7.92
C ASN A 629 24.97 13.78 -8.12
N PRO A 630 26.04 13.46 -7.38
CA PRO A 630 26.93 12.34 -7.66
C PRO A 630 26.26 10.97 -7.51
N CYS A 631 25.23 10.86 -6.67
CA CYS A 631 24.52 9.59 -6.47
C CYS A 631 23.71 9.21 -7.72
N TRP A 632 23.17 10.17 -8.45
CA TRP A 632 22.23 9.91 -9.54
C TRP A 632 22.88 9.30 -10.79
N TYR A 633 24.20 9.17 -10.82
CA TYR A 633 24.91 8.47 -11.89
C TYR A 633 24.72 6.95 -11.78
N CYS A 634 24.73 6.45 -10.54
CA CYS A 634 24.63 5.02 -10.26
C CYS A 634 23.30 4.64 -9.59
N HIS A 635 22.65 5.58 -8.93
CA HIS A 635 21.40 5.36 -8.22
C HIS A 635 20.23 6.06 -8.90
N ASP A 636 19.05 5.48 -8.80
CA ASP A 636 17.81 6.05 -9.29
C ASP A 636 16.96 6.56 -8.11
N ASN A 637 16.70 7.87 -8.10
CA ASN A 637 15.87 8.48 -7.06
C ASN A 637 14.38 8.12 -7.22
N SER A 638 13.98 7.57 -8.37
CA SER A 638 12.63 7.09 -8.62
C SER A 638 12.31 5.82 -7.85
N VAL A 639 13.33 5.00 -7.59
CA VAL A 639 13.23 3.81 -6.72
C VAL A 639 12.92 4.29 -5.30
N LEU A 640 12.13 3.53 -4.55
CA LEU A 640 11.73 3.89 -3.19
C LEU A 640 12.70 3.32 -2.15
N HIS A 641 12.67 3.88 -0.94
CA HIS A 641 13.45 3.29 0.15
C HIS A 641 12.78 1.96 0.51
N ASN A 642 13.57 0.92 0.77
CA ASN A 642 13.07 -0.42 1.09
C ASN A 642 12.34 -1.14 -0.08
N ASP A 643 12.68 -0.83 -1.33
CA ASP A 643 12.24 -1.63 -2.47
C ASP A 643 12.94 -3.01 -2.44
N PRO A 644 12.21 -4.13 -2.24
CA PRO A 644 12.80 -5.46 -2.10
C PRO A 644 13.37 -6.01 -3.42
N THR A 645 13.10 -5.35 -4.55
CA THR A 645 13.58 -5.75 -5.89
C THR A 645 14.80 -4.95 -6.34
N ASN A 646 15.05 -3.80 -5.71
CA ASN A 646 16.21 -2.95 -5.96
C ASN A 646 16.69 -2.27 -4.68
N PRO A 647 17.23 -3.07 -3.73
CA PRO A 647 17.57 -2.58 -2.39
C PRO A 647 18.63 -1.47 -2.36
N PHE A 648 19.57 -1.51 -3.30
CA PHE A 648 20.63 -0.52 -3.45
C PHE A 648 20.20 0.69 -4.30
N ARG A 649 18.93 0.74 -4.73
CA ARG A 649 18.38 1.81 -5.56
C ARG A 649 19.20 2.07 -6.81
N LEU A 650 19.77 1.03 -7.42
CA LEU A 650 20.65 1.14 -8.58
C LEU A 650 19.84 1.54 -9.80
N ARG A 651 20.44 2.37 -10.66
CA ARG A 651 19.87 2.67 -11.97
C ARG A 651 19.97 1.43 -12.85
N GLN A 652 18.83 0.84 -13.20
CA GLN A 652 18.79 -0.28 -14.12
C GLN A 652 18.74 0.23 -15.56
N HIS A 653 19.68 -0.20 -16.40
CA HIS A 653 19.74 0.23 -17.80
C HIS A 653 18.98 -0.75 -18.70
N GLN A 654 17.99 -0.24 -19.43
CA GLN A 654 17.17 -1.04 -20.34
C GLN A 654 17.97 -1.80 -21.39
N GLN A 655 19.14 -1.28 -21.80
CA GLN A 655 19.99 -2.00 -22.74
C GLN A 655 20.36 -3.39 -22.23
N PHE A 656 20.72 -3.57 -20.95
CA PHE A 656 21.12 -4.89 -20.42
C PHE A 656 19.92 -5.82 -20.21
N ASN A 657 18.75 -5.25 -19.89
CA ASN A 657 17.51 -6.00 -19.90
C ASN A 657 17.21 -6.54 -21.32
N ASN A 658 17.36 -5.68 -22.33
CA ASN A 658 17.14 -6.04 -23.73
C ASN A 658 18.19 -7.02 -24.24
N ARG A 659 19.47 -6.86 -23.87
CA ARG A 659 20.53 -7.84 -24.17
C ARG A 659 20.17 -9.20 -23.62
N PHE A 660 19.73 -9.28 -22.36
CA PHE A 660 19.33 -10.54 -21.78
C PHE A 660 18.15 -11.17 -22.51
N ASP A 661 17.09 -10.40 -22.79
CA ASP A 661 15.84 -10.88 -23.40
C ASP A 661 15.92 -11.14 -24.92
N LYS A 662 16.87 -10.53 -25.64
CA LYS A 662 16.98 -10.59 -27.11
C LYS A 662 18.26 -11.24 -27.63
N GLU A 663 19.31 -11.33 -26.81
CA GLU A 663 20.65 -11.75 -27.22
C GLU A 663 21.15 -12.93 -26.36
N CYS A 664 21.03 -12.85 -25.04
CA CYS A 664 21.50 -13.90 -24.12
C CYS A 664 20.53 -15.08 -23.97
N VAL A 665 19.25 -14.93 -24.32
CA VAL A 665 18.23 -16.02 -24.28
C VAL A 665 18.69 -17.24 -25.08
N TYR A 666 19.48 -17.03 -26.13
CA TYR A 666 19.97 -18.09 -27.02
C TYR A 666 20.64 -19.27 -26.27
N CYS A 667 21.37 -19.01 -25.18
CA CYS A 667 22.05 -20.05 -24.42
C CYS A 667 21.32 -20.46 -23.12
N HIS A 668 20.26 -19.75 -22.73
CA HIS A 668 19.73 -19.70 -21.36
C HIS A 668 18.19 -19.65 -21.30
N MET A 669 17.52 -20.34 -22.22
CA MET A 669 16.05 -20.36 -22.33
C MET A 669 15.39 -21.49 -21.53
N GLN A 670 14.07 -21.36 -21.32
CA GLN A 670 13.23 -22.39 -20.72
C GLN A 670 12.72 -23.39 -21.77
N GLY A 671 12.92 -23.08 -23.06
CA GLY A 671 12.38 -23.86 -24.16
C GLY A 671 10.87 -23.69 -24.29
N LEU A 672 10.36 -22.47 -24.06
CA LEU A 672 8.96 -22.14 -24.33
C LEU A 672 8.80 -21.72 -25.80
N VAL A 673 7.71 -22.14 -26.46
CA VAL A 673 7.43 -21.79 -27.86
C VAL A 673 7.47 -20.27 -28.09
N GLY A 674 6.95 -19.48 -27.16
CA GLY A 674 6.99 -18.02 -27.24
C GLY A 674 8.41 -17.43 -27.23
N GLU A 675 9.35 -18.04 -26.51
CA GLU A 675 10.77 -17.62 -26.52
C GLU A 675 11.40 -17.92 -27.88
N CYS A 676 11.14 -19.11 -28.43
CA CYS A 676 11.62 -19.50 -29.76
C CYS A 676 11.12 -18.53 -30.84
N LEU A 677 9.81 -18.21 -30.82
CA LEU A 677 9.22 -17.26 -31.78
C LEU A 677 9.75 -15.84 -31.58
N GLY A 678 9.99 -15.43 -30.34
CA GLY A 678 10.59 -14.13 -30.02
C GLY A 678 12.00 -13.97 -30.59
N CYS A 679 12.76 -15.05 -30.74
CA CYS A 679 14.09 -15.04 -31.35
C CYS A 679 14.06 -15.25 -32.87
N HIS A 680 13.20 -16.14 -33.37
CA HIS A 680 13.17 -16.54 -34.78
C HIS A 680 12.26 -15.66 -35.66
N ASN A 681 11.29 -14.93 -35.10
CA ASN A 681 10.37 -14.08 -35.85
C ASN A 681 10.48 -12.58 -35.50
N SER A 682 11.45 -12.19 -34.65
CA SER A 682 11.70 -10.78 -34.31
C SER A 682 12.91 -10.24 -35.08
N SER A 683 12.73 -9.09 -35.74
CA SER A 683 13.81 -8.36 -36.41
C SER A 683 14.82 -7.72 -35.44
N GLU A 684 14.50 -7.67 -34.14
CA GLU A 684 15.35 -7.11 -33.08
C GLU A 684 16.29 -8.16 -32.46
N SER A 685 16.11 -9.44 -32.80
CA SER A 685 16.95 -10.54 -32.33
C SER A 685 18.30 -10.50 -33.05
N LEU A 686 19.38 -10.28 -32.30
CA LEU A 686 20.76 -10.26 -32.83
C LEU A 686 21.44 -11.63 -32.81
N SER A 687 20.66 -12.74 -32.78
CA SER A 687 21.18 -14.11 -32.86
C SER A 687 22.12 -14.24 -34.08
N PRO A 688 23.45 -14.33 -33.88
CA PRO A 688 24.41 -14.30 -34.98
C PRO A 688 24.32 -15.55 -35.87
N GLN A 689 23.60 -16.58 -35.40
CA GLN A 689 23.65 -17.93 -35.97
C GLN A 689 22.41 -18.24 -36.83
N VAL A 690 21.28 -17.56 -36.63
CA VAL A 690 20.08 -17.78 -37.45
C VAL A 690 19.22 -16.52 -37.51
N SER A 691 19.09 -15.92 -38.70
CA SER A 691 18.10 -14.87 -38.97
C SER A 691 16.71 -15.48 -39.19
N ALA A 692 15.65 -14.67 -39.05
CA ALA A 692 14.28 -15.12 -39.34
C ALA A 692 14.13 -15.78 -40.72
N ASP A 693 14.88 -15.27 -41.71
CA ASP A 693 14.85 -15.80 -43.06
C ASP A 693 15.64 -17.12 -43.21
N ALA A 694 16.73 -17.29 -42.46
CA ALA A 694 17.44 -18.56 -42.39
C ALA A 694 16.60 -19.67 -41.72
N VAL A 695 15.81 -19.32 -40.70
CA VAL A 695 14.87 -20.25 -40.05
C VAL A 695 13.78 -20.68 -41.03
N LYS A 696 13.16 -19.72 -41.74
CA LYS A 696 12.17 -20.02 -42.78
C LYS A 696 12.74 -20.94 -43.84
N ALA A 697 13.96 -20.70 -44.31
CA ALA A 697 14.62 -21.55 -45.31
C ALA A 697 14.80 -23.00 -44.81
N LYS A 698 15.16 -23.20 -43.54
CA LYS A 698 15.31 -24.52 -42.91
C LYS A 698 13.98 -25.26 -42.70
N HIS A 699 12.86 -24.55 -42.69
CA HIS A 699 11.50 -25.09 -42.59
C HIS A 699 10.74 -25.05 -43.92
N SER A 700 11.46 -25.08 -45.04
CA SER A 700 10.88 -25.06 -46.40
C SER A 700 9.93 -23.88 -46.65
N GLY A 701 10.20 -22.73 -46.03
CA GLY A 701 9.41 -21.50 -46.14
C GLY A 701 8.22 -21.42 -45.19
N ILE A 702 7.95 -22.46 -44.39
CA ILE A 702 6.80 -22.52 -43.47
C ILE A 702 7.22 -22.02 -42.09
N VAL A 703 6.42 -21.12 -41.51
CA VAL A 703 6.61 -20.64 -40.13
C VAL A 703 5.66 -21.40 -39.21
N TYR A 704 6.22 -22.25 -38.35
CA TYR A 704 5.46 -22.92 -37.30
C TYR A 704 5.29 -21.99 -36.10
N THR A 705 4.05 -21.82 -35.61
CA THR A 705 3.72 -20.99 -34.44
C THR A 705 3.42 -21.80 -33.18
N THR A 706 3.34 -23.12 -33.30
CA THR A 706 3.10 -24.07 -32.20
C THR A 706 3.82 -25.39 -32.49
N GLY A 707 4.01 -26.25 -31.47
CA GLY A 707 4.54 -27.61 -31.66
C GLY A 707 6.04 -27.68 -31.96
N CYS A 708 6.80 -26.58 -31.78
CA CYS A 708 8.24 -26.54 -32.07
C CYS A 708 9.00 -27.65 -31.32
N ARG A 709 8.62 -27.96 -30.07
CA ARG A 709 9.28 -28.96 -29.21
C ARG A 709 8.71 -30.37 -29.28
N ASN A 710 7.95 -30.70 -30.32
CA ASN A 710 7.49 -32.07 -30.51
C ASN A 710 8.69 -33.01 -30.69
N SER A 711 8.55 -34.24 -30.21
CA SER A 711 9.60 -35.25 -30.27
C SER A 711 10.12 -35.41 -31.71
N GLY A 712 11.44 -35.26 -31.88
CA GLY A 712 12.12 -35.39 -33.17
C GLY A 712 12.31 -34.09 -33.99
N CYS A 713 11.84 -32.92 -33.50
CA CYS A 713 12.08 -31.63 -34.16
C CYS A 713 13.07 -30.73 -33.39
N HIS A 714 12.63 -30.16 -32.26
CA HIS A 714 13.42 -29.29 -31.37
C HIS A 714 13.19 -29.66 -29.90
N ASP A 715 13.41 -30.93 -29.54
CA ASP A 715 13.09 -31.49 -28.22
C ASP A 715 14.27 -31.52 -27.25
N THR A 716 15.51 -31.47 -27.76
CA THR A 716 16.75 -31.52 -26.97
C THR A 716 17.66 -30.33 -27.25
N ASP A 717 18.50 -29.95 -26.29
CA ASP A 717 19.46 -28.84 -26.50
C ASP A 717 20.33 -29.06 -27.76
N ALA A 718 20.74 -30.30 -28.06
CA ALA A 718 21.48 -30.67 -29.27
C ALA A 718 20.77 -30.27 -30.59
N THR A 719 19.43 -30.32 -30.59
CA THR A 719 18.58 -29.99 -31.76
C THR A 719 18.14 -28.53 -31.83
N ILE A 720 18.44 -27.72 -30.81
CA ILE A 720 18.03 -26.29 -30.76
C ILE A 720 19.25 -25.36 -30.78
N HIS A 721 20.22 -25.56 -29.88
CA HIS A 721 21.39 -24.67 -29.73
C HIS A 721 22.72 -25.41 -29.82
N ASN A 722 22.72 -26.72 -29.58
CA ASN A 722 23.89 -27.59 -29.56
C ASN A 722 25.02 -27.07 -28.65
N THR A 723 24.65 -26.64 -27.44
CA THR A 723 25.59 -26.02 -26.49
C THR A 723 26.02 -26.96 -25.37
N GLY A 724 25.26 -28.02 -25.10
CA GLY A 724 25.43 -28.90 -23.94
C GLY A 724 25.08 -28.23 -22.60
N ALA A 725 24.43 -27.06 -22.62
CA ALA A 725 24.09 -26.28 -21.43
C ALA A 725 22.75 -26.66 -20.80
N GLY A 726 21.85 -27.30 -21.56
CA GLY A 726 20.49 -27.64 -21.11
C GLY A 726 19.54 -26.44 -21.02
N PHE A 727 18.31 -26.67 -20.53
CA PHE A 727 17.30 -25.61 -20.31
C PHE A 727 17.35 -25.07 -18.89
N TRP A 728 17.10 -23.78 -18.74
CA TRP A 728 16.98 -23.15 -17.42
C TRP A 728 15.53 -23.12 -16.97
N THR A 729 15.32 -23.15 -15.66
CA THR A 729 14.01 -22.85 -15.07
C THR A 729 13.72 -21.34 -15.13
N ALA A 730 12.45 -20.95 -14.99
CA ALA A 730 12.05 -19.54 -14.90
C ALA A 730 12.84 -18.78 -13.82
N ALA A 731 13.02 -19.39 -12.65
CA ALA A 731 13.69 -18.79 -11.51
C ALA A 731 15.19 -18.61 -11.77
N GLN A 732 15.87 -19.61 -12.36
CA GLN A 732 17.27 -19.49 -12.76
C GLN A 732 17.47 -18.40 -13.81
N LYS A 733 16.58 -18.31 -14.80
CA LYS A 733 16.59 -17.24 -15.81
C LYS A 733 16.39 -15.88 -15.17
N ALA A 734 15.48 -15.76 -14.20
CA ALA A 734 15.22 -14.52 -13.47
C ALA A 734 16.39 -14.08 -12.59
N ASP A 735 17.08 -15.01 -11.91
CA ASP A 735 18.27 -14.68 -11.12
C ASP A 735 19.41 -14.15 -12.00
N VAL A 736 19.71 -14.84 -13.12
CA VAL A 736 20.76 -14.38 -14.03
C VAL A 736 20.37 -13.07 -14.71
N LYS A 737 19.11 -12.92 -15.10
CA LYS A 737 18.60 -11.62 -15.58
C LYS A 737 18.82 -10.52 -14.55
N ASN A 738 18.47 -10.78 -13.29
CA ASN A 738 18.66 -9.82 -12.20
C ASN A 738 20.13 -9.42 -12.08
N GLN A 739 21.06 -10.37 -12.15
CA GLN A 739 22.49 -10.08 -12.15
C GLN A 739 22.88 -9.08 -13.25
N TYR A 740 22.56 -9.41 -14.51
CA TYR A 740 22.93 -8.59 -15.65
C TYR A 740 22.31 -7.19 -15.58
N VAL A 741 21.04 -7.10 -15.16
CA VAL A 741 20.33 -5.83 -15.05
C VAL A 741 20.87 -4.97 -13.91
N MET A 742 21.12 -5.57 -12.74
CA MET A 742 21.64 -4.86 -11.57
C MET A 742 23.09 -4.40 -11.78
N MET A 743 23.93 -5.22 -12.41
CA MET A 743 25.31 -4.84 -12.76
C MET A 743 25.39 -3.87 -13.94
N GLY A 744 24.31 -3.76 -14.73
CA GLY A 744 24.23 -2.90 -15.91
C GLY A 744 24.65 -1.46 -15.62
N VAL A 745 24.40 -0.95 -14.41
CA VAL A 745 24.84 0.38 -13.97
C VAL A 745 26.36 0.55 -14.04
N CYS A 746 27.12 -0.45 -13.60
CA CYS A 746 28.58 -0.43 -13.65
C CYS A 746 29.06 -0.71 -15.06
N LEU A 747 28.46 -1.71 -15.72
CA LEU A 747 28.86 -2.15 -17.05
C LEU A 747 28.66 -1.07 -18.12
N GLN A 748 27.69 -0.16 -17.96
CA GLN A 748 27.51 0.98 -18.86
C GLN A 748 28.81 1.77 -19.07
N CYS A 749 29.61 1.92 -18.01
CA CYS A 749 30.90 2.61 -18.03
C CYS A 749 32.10 1.65 -17.99
N HIS A 750 31.93 0.44 -17.47
CA HIS A 750 33.07 -0.44 -17.22
C HIS A 750 33.13 -1.67 -18.11
N ASP A 751 32.22 -1.90 -19.07
CA ASP A 751 32.26 -3.06 -19.98
C ASP A 751 33.43 -2.95 -20.99
N ASP A 752 34.32 -3.95 -21.00
CA ASP A 752 35.54 -4.00 -21.83
C ASP A 752 35.27 -4.60 -23.21
N ASP A 753 35.16 -3.71 -24.21
CA ASP A 753 35.18 -4.06 -25.64
C ASP A 753 36.49 -3.61 -26.33
N SER A 754 37.62 -3.61 -25.62
CA SER A 754 38.90 -3.16 -26.20
C SER A 754 39.37 -4.02 -27.40
N GLY A 755 38.81 -5.22 -27.59
CA GLY A 755 38.99 -6.07 -28.76
C GLY A 755 37.97 -5.88 -29.90
N GLY A 756 36.99 -4.97 -29.77
CA GLY A 756 35.95 -4.72 -30.78
C GLY A 756 35.02 -5.91 -31.06
N GLN A 757 34.94 -6.86 -30.11
CA GLN A 757 34.24 -8.13 -30.23
C GLN A 757 32.73 -7.92 -30.20
N CYS A 758 32.25 -6.95 -29.42
CA CYS A 758 30.87 -6.54 -29.39
C CYS A 758 30.49 -5.74 -30.65
N ASN A 759 31.42 -4.95 -31.22
CA ASN A 759 31.17 -4.22 -32.48
C ASN A 759 30.89 -5.14 -33.69
N GLY A 760 31.39 -6.38 -33.65
CA GLY A 760 31.13 -7.38 -34.69
C GLY A 760 29.69 -7.90 -34.73
N CYS A 761 28.94 -7.73 -33.63
CA CYS A 761 27.52 -8.15 -33.51
C CYS A 761 26.57 -6.97 -33.27
N HIS A 762 27.08 -5.85 -32.71
CA HIS A 762 26.33 -4.65 -32.40
C HIS A 762 26.84 -3.47 -33.22
N ASP A 763 25.94 -2.83 -33.96
CA ASP A 763 26.24 -1.54 -34.58
C ASP A 763 26.28 -0.44 -33.50
N TYR A 764 27.48 -0.02 -33.13
CA TYR A 764 27.68 1.07 -32.17
C TYR A 764 27.27 2.46 -32.68
N SER A 765 26.84 2.59 -33.94
CA SER A 765 26.18 3.82 -34.42
C SER A 765 24.78 3.98 -33.83
N GLN A 766 24.17 2.91 -33.32
CA GLN A 766 22.89 2.94 -32.62
C GLN A 766 23.08 3.35 -31.15
N PRO A 767 22.40 4.41 -30.66
CA PRO A 767 22.56 4.92 -29.29
C PRO A 767 22.36 3.87 -28.19
N ARG A 768 21.50 2.87 -28.44
CA ARG A 768 21.15 1.79 -27.50
C ARG A 768 22.29 0.80 -27.19
N TYR A 769 23.40 0.84 -27.92
CA TYR A 769 24.54 -0.05 -27.72
C TYR A 769 25.81 0.69 -27.31
N GLN A 770 25.79 2.02 -27.25
CA GLN A 770 27.00 2.79 -26.93
C GLN A 770 27.37 2.66 -25.45
N LEU A 771 28.64 2.31 -25.20
CA LEU A 771 29.24 2.44 -23.87
C LEU A 771 29.32 3.92 -23.47
N GLY A 772 29.07 4.18 -22.20
CA GLY A 772 28.90 5.52 -21.64
C GLY A 772 27.44 5.82 -21.35
N PHE A 773 27.21 6.89 -20.59
CA PHE A 773 25.88 7.26 -20.10
C PHE A 773 25.73 8.78 -20.12
N ASP A 774 24.56 9.29 -20.52
CA ASP A 774 24.20 10.70 -20.35
C ASP A 774 23.20 10.87 -19.19
N PRO A 775 23.62 11.47 -18.07
CA PRO A 775 22.76 11.79 -16.93
C PRO A 775 21.91 13.05 -17.12
N GLY A 776 21.93 13.68 -18.29
CA GLY A 776 21.38 15.02 -18.50
C GLY A 776 22.37 16.14 -18.19
N THR A 777 23.63 15.80 -17.90
CA THR A 777 24.75 16.75 -17.72
C THR A 777 25.84 16.56 -18.78
N GLY A 778 25.57 15.77 -19.83
CA GLY A 778 26.50 15.42 -20.90
C GLY A 778 26.95 13.96 -20.85
N PHE A 779 27.18 13.39 -22.03
CA PHE A 779 27.55 11.98 -22.21
C PHE A 779 28.95 11.68 -21.64
N ILE A 780 29.01 10.82 -20.63
CA ILE A 780 30.26 10.36 -20.02
C ILE A 780 30.64 9.02 -20.64
N LYS A 781 31.72 9.00 -21.41
CA LYS A 781 32.31 7.79 -21.98
C LYS A 781 33.73 7.56 -21.46
N PRO A 782 34.04 6.37 -20.91
CA PRO A 782 35.41 6.01 -20.57
C PRO A 782 36.25 5.86 -21.84
N LYS A 783 37.46 6.43 -21.83
CA LYS A 783 38.43 6.30 -22.94
C LYS A 783 38.95 4.86 -23.12
N LYS A 784 38.98 4.08 -22.04
CA LYS A 784 39.28 2.64 -21.99
C LYS A 784 38.49 2.04 -20.82
N ALA A 785 37.60 1.10 -21.08
CA ALA A 785 36.91 0.36 -20.04
C ALA A 785 37.88 -0.66 -19.40
N ARG A 786 37.70 -0.95 -18.10
CA ARG A 786 38.66 -1.74 -17.30
C ARG A 786 38.02 -2.79 -16.40
N ALA A 787 36.71 -2.99 -16.47
CA ALA A 787 36.09 -4.19 -15.93
C ALA A 787 35.57 -5.02 -17.11
N SER A 788 35.17 -6.24 -16.88
CA SER A 788 34.49 -7.02 -17.90
C SER A 788 33.20 -7.56 -17.32
N SER A 789 32.23 -7.87 -18.17
CA SER A 789 31.03 -8.66 -17.85
C SER A 789 31.30 -10.10 -17.37
N ALA A 790 32.55 -10.40 -16.99
CA ALA A 790 33.01 -11.67 -16.46
C ALA A 790 32.61 -11.83 -14.99
N HIS A 791 31.43 -12.39 -14.75
CA HIS A 791 30.82 -12.33 -13.40
C HIS A 791 30.53 -13.64 -12.70
N PHE A 792 31.01 -14.78 -13.21
CA PHE A 792 30.92 -16.05 -12.47
C PHE A 792 32.17 -16.88 -12.69
N SER A 793 33.14 -16.72 -11.79
CA SER A 793 34.25 -17.65 -11.71
C SER A 793 33.71 -19.04 -11.36
N PHE A 794 34.19 -20.08 -12.06
CA PHE A 794 33.85 -21.50 -11.83
C PHE A 794 33.92 -21.88 -10.34
N LYS A 795 34.82 -21.25 -9.58
CA LYS A 795 35.00 -21.50 -8.16
C LYS A 795 33.86 -20.94 -7.31
N HIS A 796 33.41 -19.70 -7.58
CA HIS A 796 32.32 -19.08 -6.83
C HIS A 796 31.01 -19.84 -7.05
N TYR A 797 30.77 -20.28 -8.30
CA TYR A 797 29.63 -21.13 -8.62
C TYR A 797 29.73 -22.54 -8.02
N GLY A 798 30.93 -23.15 -8.03
CA GLY A 798 31.17 -24.43 -7.38
C GLY A 798 30.88 -24.38 -5.87
N ASP A 799 31.27 -23.29 -5.20
CA ASP A 799 30.99 -23.06 -3.79
C ASP A 799 29.50 -22.82 -3.54
N PHE A 800 28.82 -22.09 -4.43
CA PHE A 800 27.35 -21.94 -4.40
C PHE A 800 26.65 -23.30 -4.49
N LEU A 801 27.04 -24.15 -5.44
CA LEU A 801 26.47 -25.50 -5.56
C LEU A 801 26.74 -26.36 -4.32
N THR A 802 27.96 -26.29 -3.77
CA THR A 802 28.36 -27.08 -2.60
C THR A 802 27.65 -26.62 -1.32
N SER A 803 27.27 -25.36 -1.23
CA SER A 803 26.58 -24.78 -0.07
C SER A 803 25.05 -24.86 -0.14
N GLY A 804 24.48 -25.54 -1.14
CA GLY A 804 23.04 -25.77 -1.25
C GLY A 804 22.48 -25.58 -2.65
N GLY A 805 23.19 -24.86 -3.53
CA GLY A 805 22.82 -24.69 -4.93
C GLY A 805 21.42 -24.11 -5.15
N TRP A 806 20.73 -24.66 -6.15
CA TRP A 806 19.34 -24.32 -6.45
C TRP A 806 18.40 -25.36 -5.83
N ASP A 807 17.26 -24.93 -5.30
CA ASP A 807 16.18 -25.85 -4.93
C ASP A 807 15.48 -26.44 -6.18
N ALA A 808 14.53 -27.35 -5.97
CA ALA A 808 13.75 -27.98 -7.05
C ALA A 808 12.91 -26.97 -7.88
N ASN A 809 12.64 -25.78 -7.34
CA ASN A 809 11.90 -24.70 -7.99
C ASN A 809 12.84 -23.68 -8.65
N GLY A 810 14.15 -23.86 -8.56
CA GLY A 810 15.16 -22.95 -9.10
C GLY A 810 15.41 -21.71 -8.25
N ASN A 811 15.08 -21.71 -6.95
CA ASN A 811 15.44 -20.64 -6.02
C ASN A 811 16.86 -20.86 -5.47
N PRO A 812 17.66 -19.80 -5.28
CA PRO A 812 19.02 -19.95 -4.77
C PRO A 812 18.99 -20.26 -3.27
N MET A 813 19.50 -21.42 -2.88
CA MET A 813 19.71 -21.83 -1.48
C MET A 813 21.18 -21.77 -1.07
N GLY A 814 22.09 -21.89 -2.05
CA GLY A 814 23.53 -21.81 -1.82
C GLY A 814 24.02 -20.39 -1.51
N THR A 815 25.18 -20.32 -0.85
CA THR A 815 25.88 -19.08 -0.53
C THR A 815 26.95 -18.77 -1.56
N TRP A 816 27.02 -17.53 -2.05
CA TRP A 816 28.06 -17.10 -2.98
C TRP A 816 29.29 -16.62 -2.23
N ARG A 817 30.35 -17.44 -2.21
CA ARG A 817 31.64 -17.10 -1.60
C ARG A 817 32.44 -16.18 -2.51
N GLY A 818 33.04 -15.15 -1.95
CA GLY A 818 33.80 -14.12 -2.68
C GLY A 818 32.93 -13.15 -3.50
N GLY A 819 31.61 -13.20 -3.34
CA GLY A 819 30.68 -12.33 -4.05
C GLY A 819 30.31 -12.79 -5.47
N LYS A 820 29.31 -12.10 -6.00
CA LYS A 820 28.60 -12.29 -7.27
C LYS A 820 28.49 -10.98 -8.07
N PHE A 821 28.62 -9.82 -7.41
CA PHE A 821 28.44 -8.50 -8.00
C PHE A 821 29.72 -7.65 -7.85
N CYS A 822 29.87 -6.61 -8.69
CA CYS A 822 31.03 -5.70 -8.62
C CYS A 822 31.23 -5.10 -7.23
N TRP A 823 30.13 -4.66 -6.61
CA TRP A 823 30.13 -4.01 -5.30
C TRP A 823 30.34 -4.96 -4.12
N ASP A 824 30.41 -6.28 -4.36
CA ASP A 824 30.83 -7.20 -3.31
C ASP A 824 32.32 -7.02 -2.96
N CYS A 825 33.09 -6.47 -3.91
CA CYS A 825 34.51 -6.17 -3.76
C CYS A 825 34.83 -4.67 -3.90
N HIS A 826 34.05 -3.91 -4.67
CA HIS A 826 34.39 -2.53 -5.04
C HIS A 826 33.45 -1.46 -4.46
N ASP A 827 34.03 -0.43 -3.84
CA ASP A 827 33.32 0.79 -3.43
C ASP A 827 33.47 1.90 -4.47
N PRO A 828 32.47 2.14 -5.35
CA PRO A 828 32.55 3.24 -6.31
C PRO A 828 32.65 4.61 -5.63
N HIS A 829 32.26 4.73 -4.36
CA HIS A 829 32.37 5.96 -3.59
C HIS A 829 33.80 6.27 -3.15
N GLY A 830 34.70 5.30 -3.24
CA GLY A 830 36.11 5.43 -2.89
C GLY A 830 36.39 4.91 -1.49
N ASP A 831 37.48 4.16 -1.36
CA ASP A 831 37.98 3.64 -0.10
C ASP A 831 39.49 3.89 0.01
N SER A 832 40.14 3.38 1.06
CA SER A 832 41.59 3.54 1.23
C SER A 832 42.42 2.63 0.31
N ASN A 833 41.82 1.54 -0.17
CA ASN A 833 42.44 0.58 -1.07
C ASN A 833 42.41 1.03 -2.54
N ILE A 834 43.41 0.58 -3.32
CA ILE A 834 43.48 0.89 -4.75
C ILE A 834 42.37 0.19 -5.53
N TYR A 835 42.06 0.75 -6.69
CA TYR A 835 40.98 0.29 -7.57
C TYR A 835 39.61 0.29 -6.90
N MET A 836 39.39 1.20 -5.94
CA MET A 836 38.11 1.31 -5.24
C MET A 836 37.73 -0.03 -4.63
N THR A 837 38.69 -0.79 -4.10
CA THR A 837 38.39 -2.03 -3.37
C THR A 837 37.87 -1.64 -1.99
N HIS A 838 36.84 -2.32 -1.48
CA HIS A 838 36.36 -2.03 -0.14
C HIS A 838 37.45 -2.21 0.92
N ASP A 839 37.43 -1.39 1.96
CA ASP A 839 38.21 -1.63 3.20
C ASP A 839 37.77 -2.93 3.88
N LYS A 840 36.50 -3.33 3.64
CA LYS A 840 35.95 -4.65 4.01
C LYS A 840 35.19 -5.26 2.84
N VAL A 841 35.78 -6.23 2.14
CA VAL A 841 35.08 -6.92 1.03
C VAL A 841 34.12 -7.98 1.56
N ALA A 842 33.06 -8.27 0.80
CA ALA A 842 32.14 -9.34 1.12
C ALA A 842 32.77 -10.71 0.84
N THR A 843 32.99 -11.50 1.88
CA THR A 843 33.49 -12.88 1.76
C THR A 843 32.36 -13.85 1.43
N THR A 844 31.12 -13.51 1.77
CA THR A 844 29.91 -14.21 1.30
C THR A 844 28.76 -13.24 1.13
N THR A 845 27.89 -13.47 0.15
CA THR A 845 26.70 -12.64 -0.09
C THR A 845 25.42 -13.45 -0.21
N ASP A 846 24.28 -12.75 -0.13
CA ASP A 846 22.93 -13.30 -0.36
C ASP A 846 22.77 -13.90 -1.76
N GLY A 847 23.70 -13.59 -2.67
CA GLY A 847 23.66 -14.08 -4.03
C GLY A 847 22.55 -13.51 -4.87
N LYS A 848 21.72 -12.60 -4.38
CA LYS A 848 20.60 -12.06 -5.13
C LYS A 848 20.81 -10.60 -5.45
N PHE A 849 21.27 -9.81 -4.49
CA PHE A 849 21.55 -8.40 -4.70
C PHE A 849 22.99 -8.01 -4.36
N GLY A 850 23.78 -8.92 -3.80
CA GLY A 850 25.11 -8.61 -3.29
C GLY A 850 25.05 -8.01 -1.88
N VAL A 851 24.05 -8.41 -1.09
CA VAL A 851 24.00 -8.04 0.33
C VAL A 851 25.02 -8.90 1.08
N PRO A 852 26.03 -8.30 1.74
CA PRO A 852 27.05 -9.09 2.44
C PRO A 852 26.45 -9.86 3.62
N LEU A 853 26.68 -11.18 3.63
CA LEU A 853 26.40 -12.04 4.79
C LEU A 853 27.61 -12.09 5.74
N THR A 854 28.83 -12.09 5.17
CA THR A 854 30.09 -11.97 5.91
C THR A 854 31.04 -11.04 5.16
N ARG A 855 31.87 -10.30 5.90
CA ARG A 855 32.88 -9.38 5.34
C ARG A 855 34.22 -9.59 6.03
N SER A 856 35.31 -9.29 5.33
CA SER A 856 36.68 -9.33 5.88
C SER A 856 37.45 -8.07 5.51
N THR A 857 38.26 -7.58 6.44
CA THR A 857 39.13 -6.41 6.20
C THR A 857 40.19 -6.73 5.16
N VAL A 858 40.40 -5.80 4.23
CA VAL A 858 41.41 -5.91 3.16
C VAL A 858 42.42 -4.78 3.25
N VAL A 859 43.69 -5.11 3.03
CA VAL A 859 44.75 -4.16 2.74
C VAL A 859 45.26 -4.44 1.33
N PHE A 860 44.94 -3.54 0.41
CA PHE A 860 45.39 -3.57 -0.97
C PHE A 860 45.64 -2.13 -1.44
N THR A 861 46.81 -1.60 -1.09
CA THR A 861 47.14 -0.18 -1.32
C THR A 861 48.18 0.02 -2.42
N LYS A 862 48.74 -1.06 -2.99
CA LYS A 862 49.81 -1.04 -4.00
C LYS A 862 49.65 -2.23 -4.97
N LYS A 863 50.38 -2.21 -6.08
CA LYS A 863 50.33 -3.24 -7.14
C LYS A 863 51.69 -3.54 -7.77
N GLN A 864 52.77 -3.41 -7.02
CA GLN A 864 54.13 -3.54 -7.56
C GLN A 864 54.61 -4.99 -7.57
N SER A 865 54.04 -5.82 -6.71
CA SER A 865 54.49 -7.20 -6.45
C SER A 865 53.34 -8.06 -5.95
N GLY A 866 53.54 -9.38 -5.89
CA GLY A 866 52.57 -10.33 -5.37
C GLY A 866 52.32 -10.15 -3.87
N THR A 867 53.30 -9.63 -3.13
CA THR A 867 53.14 -9.31 -1.70
C THR A 867 52.18 -8.16 -1.44
N ASP A 868 51.91 -7.32 -2.44
CA ASP A 868 50.90 -6.27 -2.30
C ASP A 868 49.47 -6.85 -2.41
N TYR A 869 49.30 -7.98 -3.08
CA TYR A 869 48.01 -8.66 -3.28
C TYR A 869 47.72 -9.69 -2.17
N ALA A 870 48.76 -10.35 -1.68
CA ALA A 870 48.63 -11.41 -0.68
C ALA A 870 49.81 -11.42 0.29
N ASN A 871 49.50 -11.50 1.58
CA ASN A 871 50.46 -11.61 2.65
C ASN A 871 50.86 -13.08 2.89
N SER A 872 52.16 -13.28 3.13
CA SER A 872 52.76 -14.57 3.48
C SER A 872 53.51 -14.54 4.81
N ASP A 873 53.60 -13.38 5.46
CA ASP A 873 54.26 -13.22 6.75
C ASP A 873 53.33 -13.72 7.88
N PRO A 874 53.68 -14.81 8.60
CA PRO A 874 52.85 -15.34 9.68
C PRO A 874 52.76 -14.40 10.89
N LEU A 875 53.59 -13.35 10.96
CA LEU A 875 53.54 -12.34 12.02
C LEU A 875 52.55 -11.20 11.71
N LYS A 876 51.94 -11.21 10.53
CA LYS A 876 50.99 -10.19 10.09
C LYS A 876 49.63 -10.81 9.80
N PRO A 877 48.53 -10.03 9.88
CA PRO A 877 47.22 -10.51 9.46
C PRO A 877 47.23 -10.94 7.98
N TYR A 878 46.59 -12.07 7.68
CA TYR A 878 46.35 -12.55 6.31
C TYR A 878 45.17 -11.78 5.68
N ASN A 879 45.33 -10.46 5.54
CA ASN A 879 44.31 -9.52 5.07
C ASN A 879 44.64 -8.92 3.68
N GLY A 880 45.54 -9.53 2.90
CA GLY A 880 45.68 -9.20 1.48
C GLY A 880 44.41 -9.56 0.71
N ILE A 881 44.13 -8.86 -0.39
CA ILE A 881 42.91 -9.07 -1.20
C ILE A 881 42.73 -10.53 -1.64
N CYS A 882 43.81 -11.28 -1.90
CA CYS A 882 43.70 -12.69 -2.23
C CYS A 882 43.54 -13.58 -0.98
N ASN A 883 44.15 -13.22 0.16
CA ASN A 883 44.04 -14.02 1.39
C ASN A 883 42.59 -14.08 1.88
N VAL A 884 41.88 -12.94 1.91
CA VAL A 884 40.54 -12.84 2.49
C VAL A 884 39.50 -13.75 1.83
N CYS A 885 39.68 -14.04 0.55
CA CYS A 885 38.75 -14.86 -0.24
C CYS A 885 39.21 -16.31 -0.37
N HIS A 886 40.52 -16.57 -0.32
CA HIS A 886 41.05 -17.91 -0.48
C HIS A 886 40.78 -18.79 0.75
N THR A 887 40.30 -20.01 0.50
CA THR A 887 39.92 -20.97 1.55
C THR A 887 41.00 -22.02 1.75
N ALA A 888 40.76 -22.99 2.65
CA ALA A 888 41.67 -24.14 2.86
C ALA A 888 41.91 -25.00 1.60
N THR A 889 41.04 -24.89 0.58
CA THR A 889 41.22 -25.57 -0.71
C THR A 889 42.14 -24.80 -1.66
N SER A 890 42.49 -23.55 -1.34
CA SER A 890 43.47 -22.74 -2.06
C SER A 890 44.89 -23.15 -1.66
N ARG A 891 45.81 -23.26 -2.63
CA ARG A 891 47.15 -23.81 -2.37
C ARG A 891 48.12 -22.85 -1.68
N HIS A 892 48.25 -21.64 -2.22
CA HIS A 892 49.39 -20.77 -1.90
C HIS A 892 49.05 -19.72 -0.84
N PHE A 893 47.98 -18.98 -1.08
CA PHE A 893 47.47 -17.98 -0.14
C PHE A 893 46.09 -18.43 0.31
N GLN A 894 45.83 -18.37 1.61
CA GLN A 894 44.59 -18.71 2.29
C GLN A 894 44.27 -17.60 3.30
N SER A 895 43.07 -17.62 3.85
CA SER A 895 42.66 -16.68 4.91
C SER A 895 43.44 -16.83 6.21
N ASN A 896 44.21 -17.91 6.36
CA ASN A 896 45.02 -18.22 7.55
C ASN A 896 46.45 -18.66 7.24
N ASN A 897 46.90 -18.59 5.98
CA ASN A 897 48.24 -19.04 5.57
C ASN A 897 48.70 -18.35 4.27
N GLY A 898 50.01 -18.27 4.04
CA GLY A 898 50.58 -17.82 2.78
C GLY A 898 52.01 -18.35 2.60
N ASP A 899 52.30 -19.01 1.47
CA ASP A 899 53.62 -19.63 1.21
C ASP A 899 54.58 -18.73 0.38
N GLY A 900 54.14 -17.51 0.03
CA GLY A 900 54.95 -16.54 -0.71
C GLY A 900 55.08 -16.83 -2.21
N HIS A 901 54.18 -17.66 -2.77
CA HIS A 901 54.16 -18.00 -4.19
C HIS A 901 54.25 -16.79 -5.12
N ASN A 902 55.32 -16.76 -5.93
CA ASN A 902 55.59 -15.70 -6.92
C ASN A 902 55.49 -14.27 -6.34
N SER A 903 55.90 -14.10 -5.08
CA SER A 903 55.86 -12.83 -4.32
C SER A 903 56.45 -11.63 -5.06
N GLY A 904 57.43 -11.83 -5.94
CA GLY A 904 58.05 -10.78 -6.77
C GLY A 904 57.30 -10.40 -8.07
N ARG A 905 56.22 -11.10 -8.45
CA ARG A 905 55.41 -10.80 -9.64
C ARG A 905 54.01 -10.37 -9.26
N ILE A 906 53.41 -9.46 -10.03
CA ILE A 906 52.04 -9.02 -9.80
C ILE A 906 51.11 -10.21 -10.03
N CYS A 907 50.18 -10.48 -9.10
CA CYS A 907 49.33 -11.67 -9.19
C CYS A 907 48.54 -11.73 -10.51
N THR A 908 48.12 -10.59 -11.07
CA THR A 908 47.37 -10.52 -12.33
C THR A 908 48.22 -10.77 -13.58
N ASP A 909 49.56 -10.83 -13.46
CA ASP A 909 50.44 -11.26 -14.56
C ASP A 909 50.30 -12.75 -14.81
N CYS A 910 49.97 -13.52 -13.77
CA CYS A 910 49.72 -14.95 -13.87
C CYS A 910 48.22 -15.23 -13.77
N HIS A 911 47.52 -14.75 -12.77
CA HIS A 911 46.07 -14.95 -12.61
C HIS A 911 45.25 -14.01 -13.50
N GLN A 912 44.12 -14.48 -14.01
CA GLN A 912 43.20 -13.69 -14.83
C GLN A 912 42.42 -12.70 -13.96
N HIS A 913 42.03 -11.54 -14.47
CA HIS A 913 41.19 -10.56 -13.73
C HIS A 913 40.16 -9.87 -14.64
N ARG A 914 40.16 -10.16 -15.94
CA ARG A 914 39.19 -9.63 -16.92
C ARG A 914 38.95 -10.60 -18.07
N PHE A 915 37.84 -10.40 -18.77
CA PHE A 915 37.40 -11.14 -19.95
C PHE A 915 38.48 -11.22 -21.05
N ALA A 916 39.10 -10.10 -21.41
CA ALA A 916 40.12 -10.07 -22.47
C ALA A 916 41.39 -10.89 -22.14
N ASP A 917 41.62 -11.29 -20.88
CA ASP A 917 42.84 -12.03 -20.53
C ASP A 917 42.87 -13.45 -21.11
N SER A 918 41.74 -14.02 -21.54
CA SER A 918 41.60 -15.43 -21.93
C SER A 918 41.10 -15.67 -23.36
N HIS A 919 40.81 -14.60 -24.11
CA HIS A 919 40.19 -14.70 -25.45
C HIS A 919 41.20 -14.39 -26.55
N ALA A 920 41.28 -15.28 -27.55
CA ALA A 920 41.83 -14.94 -28.86
C ALA A 920 40.78 -14.13 -29.63
N ASP A 921 41.15 -12.95 -30.12
CA ASP A 921 40.22 -12.01 -30.74
C ASP A 921 39.43 -12.60 -31.93
N ALA A 922 38.14 -12.23 -32.03
CA ALA A 922 37.23 -12.43 -33.16
C ALA A 922 36.73 -13.87 -33.48
N GLN A 923 36.28 -14.65 -32.49
CA GLN A 923 35.64 -15.97 -32.73
C GLN A 923 34.17 -16.03 -32.27
N ALA A 924 33.36 -16.82 -32.99
CA ALA A 924 31.98 -17.10 -32.61
C ALA A 924 31.91 -17.94 -31.31
N CYS A 925 30.89 -17.69 -30.48
CA CYS A 925 30.76 -18.29 -29.15
C CYS A 925 30.83 -19.84 -29.16
N ASN A 926 30.38 -20.49 -30.23
CA ASN A 926 30.38 -21.95 -30.36
C ASN A 926 31.79 -22.58 -30.52
N ASN A 927 32.82 -21.81 -30.92
CA ASN A 927 34.17 -22.34 -31.14
C ASN A 927 34.93 -22.65 -29.83
N CYS A 928 34.61 -21.97 -28.72
CA CYS A 928 35.28 -22.15 -27.41
C CYS A 928 34.41 -22.84 -26.35
N HIS A 929 33.11 -22.99 -26.62
CA HIS A 929 32.10 -23.54 -25.72
C HIS A 929 31.64 -24.96 -26.08
N ALA A 930 32.35 -25.66 -26.97
CA ALA A 930 31.93 -26.94 -27.54
C ALA A 930 31.75 -28.12 -26.56
N ASN A 931 32.01 -27.99 -25.24
CA ASN A 931 31.97 -29.13 -24.30
C ASN A 931 31.87 -28.81 -22.78
N SER A 932 31.06 -27.85 -22.31
CA SER A 932 30.73 -27.79 -20.85
C SER A 932 29.69 -26.72 -20.52
N LYS A 933 28.59 -27.15 -19.87
CA LYS A 933 27.70 -26.53 -18.85
C LYS A 933 27.78 -25.01 -18.59
N PRO A 934 26.69 -24.35 -18.14
CA PRO A 934 26.67 -22.90 -17.90
C PRO A 934 27.55 -22.52 -16.70
N VAL A 935 28.83 -22.39 -16.96
CA VAL A 935 29.67 -21.41 -16.31
C VAL A 935 30.25 -20.64 -17.47
N PRO A 936 29.90 -19.36 -17.65
CA PRO A 936 30.64 -18.53 -18.57
C PRO A 936 32.11 -18.70 -18.20
N LYS A 937 32.97 -19.10 -19.14
CA LYS A 937 34.42 -19.26 -18.88
C LYS A 937 35.10 -17.90 -18.65
N HIS A 938 34.34 -16.92 -18.15
CA HIS A 938 34.71 -15.55 -17.86
C HIS A 938 35.22 -15.50 -16.44
N SER A 939 36.46 -15.94 -16.28
CA SER A 939 37.01 -16.29 -14.98
C SER A 939 37.88 -15.15 -14.47
N ALA A 940 37.30 -14.23 -13.71
CA ALA A 940 38.10 -13.36 -12.85
C ALA A 940 38.78 -14.22 -11.77
N PHE A 941 40.06 -13.96 -11.52
CA PHE A 941 40.96 -14.63 -10.55
C PHE A 941 41.28 -16.10 -10.83
N SER A 942 41.07 -16.56 -12.06
CA SER A 942 41.36 -17.94 -12.46
C SER A 942 42.84 -18.16 -12.79
N LEU A 943 43.25 -19.43 -12.88
CA LEU A 943 44.59 -19.79 -13.34
C LEU A 943 44.72 -19.49 -14.83
N PRO A 944 45.87 -18.94 -15.28
CA PRO A 944 46.10 -18.69 -16.70
C PRO A 944 46.10 -20.02 -17.45
N GLN A 945 45.30 -20.09 -18.51
CA GLN A 945 45.40 -21.15 -19.52
C GLN A 945 46.13 -20.65 -20.78
N ASP A 946 46.62 -19.41 -20.72
CA ASP A 946 47.17 -18.65 -21.82
C ASP A 946 48.68 -18.83 -21.87
N CYS A 947 49.17 -19.36 -23.00
CA CYS A 947 50.59 -19.59 -23.22
C CYS A 947 51.39 -18.28 -23.09
N THR A 948 50.94 -17.19 -23.70
CA THR A 948 51.70 -15.92 -23.74
C THR A 948 51.79 -15.24 -22.37
N LYS A 949 50.80 -15.46 -21.50
CA LYS A 949 50.73 -14.87 -20.16
C LYS A 949 51.75 -15.50 -19.22
N CYS A 950 51.80 -16.84 -19.18
CA CYS A 950 52.83 -17.56 -18.46
C CYS A 950 54.22 -17.30 -19.06
N HIS A 951 54.34 -17.24 -20.38
CA HIS A 951 55.62 -17.11 -21.04
C HIS A 951 56.10 -15.67 -21.27
N SER A 952 55.50 -14.67 -20.61
CA SER A 952 56.00 -13.29 -20.59
C SER A 952 57.23 -13.17 -19.67
N GLY A 953 58.35 -13.76 -20.08
CA GLY A 953 59.59 -13.87 -19.31
C GLY A 953 60.00 -15.30 -18.96
N VAL A 954 61.19 -15.44 -18.39
CA VAL A 954 61.76 -16.73 -17.94
C VAL A 954 60.97 -17.28 -16.75
N ILE A 955 60.50 -18.52 -16.85
CA ILE A 955 59.85 -19.27 -15.76
C ILE A 955 60.60 -20.58 -15.53
N LYS A 956 61.03 -20.84 -14.28
CA LYS A 956 61.61 -22.14 -13.85
C LYS A 956 62.67 -22.69 -14.81
N ALA A 957 63.57 -21.80 -15.28
CA ALA A 957 64.63 -22.07 -16.25
C ALA A 957 64.17 -22.56 -17.65
N ARG A 958 62.93 -22.21 -18.05
CA ARG A 958 62.47 -22.32 -19.44
C ARG A 958 62.79 -21.05 -20.24
N MET A 959 62.92 -21.22 -21.55
CA MET A 959 63.21 -20.12 -22.49
C MET A 959 62.10 -19.05 -22.47
N ASP A 960 62.50 -17.77 -22.51
CA ASP A 960 61.60 -16.63 -22.69
C ASP A 960 61.17 -16.49 -24.15
N ILE A 961 60.22 -17.34 -24.55
CA ILE A 961 59.74 -17.37 -25.93
C ILE A 961 59.06 -16.05 -26.33
N MET A 962 58.34 -15.38 -25.42
CA MET A 962 57.71 -14.10 -25.73
C MET A 962 58.74 -12.98 -25.90
N GLY A 963 59.82 -12.98 -25.10
CA GLY A 963 60.94 -12.07 -25.30
C GLY A 963 61.60 -12.23 -26.67
N GLN A 964 61.73 -13.46 -27.17
CA GLN A 964 62.25 -13.73 -28.52
C GLN A 964 61.34 -13.19 -29.62
N PHE A 965 60.02 -13.34 -29.49
CA PHE A 965 59.06 -12.83 -30.46
C PHE A 965 58.85 -11.31 -30.39
N ASN A 966 58.99 -10.70 -29.21
CA ASN A 966 58.90 -9.25 -29.02
C ASN A 966 60.18 -8.50 -29.45
N GLY A 967 61.27 -9.21 -29.72
CA GLY A 967 62.47 -8.65 -30.34
C GLY A 967 62.33 -8.46 -31.86
N ASN A 968 63.45 -8.32 -32.58
CA ASN A 968 63.46 -8.31 -34.05
C ASN A 968 63.24 -9.73 -34.62
N SER A 969 62.12 -10.37 -34.27
CA SER A 969 61.76 -11.68 -34.79
C SER A 969 61.36 -11.59 -36.26
N HIS A 970 61.90 -12.49 -37.07
CA HIS A 970 61.49 -12.70 -38.45
C HIS A 970 60.38 -13.75 -38.59
N HIS A 971 59.86 -14.30 -37.50
CA HIS A 971 58.85 -15.37 -37.57
C HIS A 971 57.41 -14.85 -37.60
N VAL A 972 57.17 -13.65 -37.08
CA VAL A 972 55.85 -12.99 -37.10
C VAL A 972 56.10 -11.49 -37.32
N GLN A 973 55.51 -10.90 -38.36
CA GLN A 973 55.76 -9.49 -38.73
C GLN A 973 54.46 -8.72 -38.93
N GLY A 974 54.34 -7.56 -38.29
CA GLY A 974 53.18 -6.68 -38.47
C GLY A 974 51.90 -7.13 -37.75
N VAL A 975 51.94 -8.25 -37.03
CA VAL A 975 50.86 -8.70 -36.14
C VAL A 975 51.38 -8.99 -34.73
N THR A 976 50.54 -8.75 -33.73
CA THR A 976 50.86 -9.06 -32.32
C THR A 976 50.79 -10.57 -32.09
N VAL A 977 51.82 -11.15 -31.47
CA VAL A 977 51.80 -12.57 -31.09
C VAL A 977 50.79 -12.80 -29.97
N THR A 978 49.79 -13.64 -30.26
CA THR A 978 48.77 -14.09 -29.31
C THR A 978 48.95 -15.57 -28.99
N ASN A 979 48.16 -16.05 -28.03
CA ASN A 979 48.05 -17.46 -27.65
C ASN A 979 47.92 -18.43 -28.83
N LYS A 980 47.21 -18.03 -29.89
CA LYS A 980 46.92 -18.89 -31.04
C LYS A 980 48.16 -19.21 -31.88
N GLN A 981 49.09 -18.26 -32.02
CA GLN A 981 50.32 -18.48 -32.79
C GLN A 981 51.22 -19.54 -32.15
N CYS A 982 51.10 -19.78 -30.85
CA CYS A 982 51.83 -20.86 -30.17
C CYS A 982 51.47 -22.25 -30.73
N TYR A 983 50.24 -22.45 -31.23
CA TYR A 983 49.79 -23.72 -31.80
C TYR A 983 50.60 -24.15 -33.02
N ALA A 984 51.04 -23.20 -33.84
CA ALA A 984 51.83 -23.49 -35.03
C ALA A 984 53.19 -24.11 -34.69
N CYS A 985 53.76 -23.76 -33.53
CA CYS A 985 55.11 -24.17 -33.15
C CYS A 985 55.12 -25.26 -32.07
N HIS A 986 54.11 -25.30 -31.19
CA HIS A 986 54.09 -26.17 -30.02
C HIS A 986 52.92 -27.15 -30.05
N TRP A 987 53.18 -28.40 -29.67
CA TRP A 987 52.14 -29.36 -29.31
C TRP A 987 51.50 -29.03 -27.96
N GLU A 988 52.20 -28.27 -27.13
CA GLU A 988 51.76 -27.79 -25.82
C GLU A 988 50.59 -26.78 -25.89
N ALA A 989 50.25 -26.29 -27.08
CA ALA A 989 49.11 -25.41 -27.31
C ALA A 989 48.02 -26.14 -28.11
N THR A 990 46.76 -25.81 -27.85
CA THR A 990 45.62 -26.21 -28.68
C THR A 990 45.41 -25.22 -29.83
N SER A 991 44.58 -25.56 -30.82
CA SER A 991 44.24 -24.65 -31.94
C SER A 991 43.53 -23.36 -31.49
N GLN A 992 43.02 -23.34 -30.25
CA GLN A 992 42.39 -22.17 -29.63
C GLN A 992 43.40 -21.33 -28.82
N GLY A 993 44.68 -21.71 -28.81
CA GLY A 993 45.76 -20.99 -28.13
C GLY A 993 45.89 -21.23 -26.63
N ILE A 994 45.06 -22.10 -26.06
CA ILE A 994 45.18 -22.50 -24.64
C ILE A 994 46.11 -23.70 -24.46
N ILE A 995 46.65 -23.87 -23.25
CA ILE A 995 47.51 -25.00 -22.87
C ILE A 995 46.83 -26.35 -23.15
N ASP A 996 47.52 -27.23 -23.87
CA ASP A 996 47.14 -28.63 -24.03
C ASP A 996 47.83 -29.48 -22.95
N ALA A 997 47.07 -29.84 -21.91
CA ALA A 997 47.57 -30.61 -20.77
C ALA A 997 48.08 -32.02 -21.13
N ARG A 998 47.88 -32.50 -22.37
CA ARG A 998 48.44 -33.79 -22.82
C ARG A 998 49.92 -33.71 -23.15
N TYR A 999 50.41 -32.53 -23.56
CA TYR A 999 51.77 -32.34 -24.04
C TYR A 999 52.54 -31.31 -23.20
N HIS A 1000 51.86 -30.41 -22.50
CA HIS A 1000 52.50 -29.41 -21.66
C HIS A 1000 52.95 -29.99 -20.31
N GLU A 1001 54.22 -30.39 -20.22
CA GLU A 1001 54.79 -31.02 -19.01
C GLU A 1001 55.26 -30.02 -17.93
N GLY A 1002 55.42 -28.73 -18.29
CA GLY A 1002 55.85 -27.70 -17.34
C GLY A 1002 54.83 -27.40 -16.23
N PHE A 1003 53.54 -27.58 -16.53
CA PHE A 1003 52.43 -27.38 -15.60
C PHE A 1003 51.25 -28.29 -15.96
N ASP A 1004 50.83 -29.11 -14.98
CA ASP A 1004 49.66 -29.98 -15.09
C ASP A 1004 48.42 -29.27 -14.53
N LEU A 1005 47.46 -28.96 -15.42
CA LEU A 1005 46.20 -28.31 -15.09
C LEU A 1005 45.23 -29.20 -14.28
N LYS A 1006 45.40 -30.53 -14.26
CA LYS A 1006 44.53 -31.46 -13.52
C LYS A 1006 44.89 -31.52 -12.04
N ASN A 1007 46.20 -31.53 -11.75
CA ASN A 1007 46.71 -31.71 -10.38
C ASN A 1007 47.44 -30.48 -9.83
N TYR A 1008 47.52 -29.40 -10.61
CA TYR A 1008 48.14 -28.12 -10.26
C TYR A 1008 49.60 -28.24 -9.79
N THR A 1009 50.36 -29.10 -10.45
CA THR A 1009 51.79 -29.34 -10.18
C THR A 1009 52.63 -28.77 -11.30
N SER A 1010 53.79 -28.20 -10.97
CA SER A 1010 54.77 -27.75 -11.97
C SER A 1010 56.05 -28.56 -11.91
N VAL A 1011 56.66 -28.79 -13.07
CA VAL A 1011 57.95 -29.47 -13.19
C VAL A 1011 58.99 -28.47 -13.70
N GLN A 1012 60.09 -28.32 -12.98
CA GLN A 1012 61.24 -27.51 -13.44
C GLN A 1012 61.99 -28.25 -14.55
N ASN A 1013 62.55 -27.53 -15.51
CA ASN A 1013 63.36 -28.10 -16.60
C ASN A 1013 62.67 -29.19 -17.44
N ALA A 1014 61.32 -29.25 -17.44
CA ALA A 1014 60.60 -30.18 -18.29
C ALA A 1014 60.84 -29.86 -19.78
N LYS A 1015 60.73 -30.88 -20.65
CA LYS A 1015 60.88 -30.72 -22.10
C LYS A 1015 59.73 -29.91 -22.70
N VAL A 1016 59.97 -29.35 -23.88
CA VAL A 1016 58.92 -28.79 -24.75
C VAL A 1016 58.80 -29.64 -26.01
N ASP A 1017 57.58 -29.75 -26.52
CA ASP A 1017 57.27 -30.51 -27.73
C ASP A 1017 57.01 -29.57 -28.91
N LEU A 1018 57.99 -29.48 -29.81
CA LEU A 1018 57.94 -28.63 -31.01
C LEU A 1018 57.35 -29.40 -32.20
N VAL A 1019 56.54 -28.73 -33.00
CA VAL A 1019 55.82 -29.32 -34.13
C VAL A 1019 56.73 -29.44 -35.35
N ILE A 1020 56.81 -30.63 -35.97
CA ILE A 1020 57.46 -30.78 -37.28
C ILE A 1020 56.37 -30.73 -38.36
N TRP A 1021 56.37 -29.67 -39.17
CA TRP A 1021 55.38 -29.46 -40.24
C TRP A 1021 55.53 -30.46 -41.39
N LYS A 1022 54.40 -30.81 -42.02
CA LYS A 1022 54.35 -31.52 -43.31
C LYS A 1022 54.21 -30.52 -44.45
N ALA A 1023 54.18 -31.01 -45.69
CA ALA A 1023 53.95 -30.19 -46.87
C ALA A 1023 52.56 -29.51 -46.79
N GLY A 1024 52.54 -28.18 -46.70
CA GLY A 1024 51.34 -27.34 -46.68
C GLY A 1024 50.55 -27.34 -45.37
N GLU A 1025 50.83 -28.25 -44.43
CA GLU A 1025 49.95 -28.47 -43.28
C GLU A 1025 50.66 -28.81 -41.96
N ARG A 1026 50.03 -28.40 -40.86
CA ARG A 1026 50.39 -28.82 -39.50
C ARG A 1026 49.86 -30.25 -39.26
N PRO A 1027 50.68 -31.19 -38.75
CA PRO A 1027 50.20 -32.53 -38.41
C PRO A 1027 49.07 -32.52 -37.37
N THR A 1028 48.15 -33.49 -37.49
CA THR A 1028 47.02 -33.69 -36.58
C THR A 1028 47.26 -34.79 -35.53
N PHE A 1029 48.37 -35.53 -35.63
CA PHE A 1029 48.75 -36.57 -34.67
C PHE A 1029 50.18 -36.37 -34.15
N TYR A 1030 50.41 -36.78 -32.90
CA TYR A 1030 51.70 -36.70 -32.23
C TYR A 1030 52.51 -38.00 -32.44
N SER A 1031 53.75 -37.89 -32.92
CA SER A 1031 54.66 -39.01 -33.19
C SER A 1031 56.10 -38.52 -33.33
N SER A 1032 57.07 -39.43 -33.42
CA SER A 1032 58.48 -39.09 -33.67
C SER A 1032 58.75 -38.39 -35.01
N THR A 1033 57.80 -38.41 -35.96
CA THR A 1033 57.93 -37.71 -37.26
C THR A 1033 57.20 -36.38 -37.30
N SER A 1034 56.35 -36.09 -36.31
CA SER A 1034 55.54 -34.86 -36.23
C SER A 1034 55.86 -33.99 -35.02
N ALA A 1035 56.73 -34.47 -34.12
CA ALA A 1035 57.17 -33.74 -32.94
C ALA A 1035 58.68 -33.93 -32.70
N VAL A 1036 59.34 -32.89 -32.18
CA VAL A 1036 60.68 -32.98 -31.63
C VAL A 1036 60.71 -32.40 -30.22
N GLN A 1037 61.35 -33.13 -29.30
CA GLN A 1037 61.48 -32.72 -27.91
C GLN A 1037 62.74 -31.87 -27.72
N PHE A 1038 62.59 -30.75 -27.01
CA PHE A 1038 63.68 -29.82 -26.69
C PHE A 1038 63.78 -29.57 -25.19
N LEU A 1039 65.00 -29.62 -24.65
CA LEU A 1039 65.31 -29.31 -23.25
C LEU A 1039 66.18 -28.06 -23.14
N ALA A 1040 65.57 -26.95 -22.71
CA ALA A 1040 66.28 -25.67 -22.55
C ALA A 1040 67.45 -25.75 -21.55
N SER A 1041 67.37 -26.61 -20.54
CA SER A 1041 68.42 -26.81 -19.53
C SER A 1041 69.73 -27.38 -20.09
N ASN A 1042 69.74 -27.92 -21.30
CA ASN A 1042 70.96 -28.39 -21.96
C ASN A 1042 71.71 -27.27 -22.72
N ILE A 1043 71.08 -26.11 -22.93
CA ILE A 1043 71.73 -24.95 -23.58
C ILE A 1043 72.69 -24.29 -22.57
N GLY A 1044 73.92 -23.99 -23.00
CA GLY A 1044 75.01 -23.53 -22.13
C GLY A 1044 75.77 -24.67 -21.44
N THR A 1045 75.52 -25.94 -21.81
CA THR A 1045 76.17 -27.12 -21.24
C THR A 1045 76.97 -27.89 -22.31
N ALA A 1046 77.69 -28.94 -21.91
CA ALA A 1046 78.39 -29.82 -22.87
C ALA A 1046 77.45 -30.48 -23.91
N ASN A 1047 76.15 -30.59 -23.60
CA ASN A 1047 75.14 -31.19 -24.49
C ASN A 1047 74.48 -30.19 -25.44
N GLU A 1048 74.82 -28.90 -25.36
CA GLU A 1048 74.15 -27.82 -26.11
C GLU A 1048 74.05 -28.11 -27.60
N ARG A 1049 75.13 -28.59 -28.23
CA ARG A 1049 75.17 -28.84 -29.67
C ARG A 1049 74.20 -29.94 -30.10
N THR A 1050 74.10 -31.01 -29.32
CA THR A 1050 73.15 -32.10 -29.57
C THR A 1050 71.73 -31.61 -29.42
N GLU A 1051 71.46 -30.71 -28.46
CA GLU A 1051 70.12 -30.21 -28.23
C GLU A 1051 69.67 -29.16 -29.25
N ALA A 1052 70.58 -28.26 -29.66
CA ALA A 1052 70.33 -27.33 -30.75
C ALA A 1052 70.04 -28.05 -32.07
N ALA A 1053 70.71 -29.19 -32.34
CA ALA A 1053 70.46 -29.99 -33.53
C ALA A 1053 69.04 -30.56 -33.60
N LYS A 1054 68.38 -30.81 -32.44
CA LYS A 1054 66.97 -31.25 -32.42
C LYS A 1054 66.04 -30.14 -32.94
N VAL A 1055 66.30 -28.89 -32.57
CA VAL A 1055 65.50 -27.73 -33.02
C VAL A 1055 65.63 -27.52 -34.52
N THR A 1056 66.79 -27.82 -35.12
CA THR A 1056 66.97 -27.77 -36.58
C THR A 1056 65.92 -28.60 -37.33
N ASN A 1057 65.45 -29.74 -36.80
CA ASN A 1057 64.38 -30.52 -37.44
C ASN A 1057 63.02 -29.78 -37.45
N HIS A 1058 62.71 -29.05 -36.39
CA HIS A 1058 61.52 -28.18 -36.33
C HIS A 1058 61.64 -27.05 -37.37
N CYS A 1059 62.77 -26.36 -37.39
CA CYS A 1059 63.04 -25.27 -38.33
C CYS A 1059 62.95 -25.73 -39.79
N LEU A 1060 63.55 -26.88 -40.12
CA LEU A 1060 63.51 -27.43 -41.48
C LEU A 1060 62.11 -27.93 -41.88
N GLY A 1061 61.27 -28.34 -40.93
CA GLY A 1061 59.86 -28.63 -41.20
C GLY A 1061 59.12 -27.38 -41.66
N CYS A 1062 59.26 -26.26 -40.95
CA CYS A 1062 58.58 -25.01 -41.28
C CYS A 1062 59.21 -24.30 -42.51
N HIS A 1063 60.53 -24.21 -42.56
CA HIS A 1063 61.30 -23.55 -43.62
C HIS A 1063 61.79 -24.51 -44.70
N SER A 1064 60.90 -25.41 -45.14
CA SER A 1064 61.13 -26.32 -46.27
C SER A 1064 60.69 -25.70 -47.59
N ASP A 1065 61.20 -26.22 -48.70
CA ASP A 1065 60.76 -25.81 -50.03
C ASP A 1065 59.25 -26.02 -50.25
N GLN A 1066 58.69 -27.04 -49.58
CA GLN A 1066 57.28 -27.42 -49.64
C GLN A 1066 56.36 -26.48 -48.85
N ASN A 1067 56.92 -25.72 -47.90
CA ASN A 1067 56.19 -24.83 -47.00
C ASN A 1067 56.46 -23.35 -47.29
N ASN A 1068 57.18 -23.04 -48.36
CA ASN A 1068 57.53 -21.67 -48.75
C ASN A 1068 56.33 -20.73 -48.84
N ASP A 1069 55.16 -21.24 -49.22
CA ASP A 1069 53.95 -20.45 -49.44
C ASP A 1069 52.87 -20.68 -48.37
N THR A 1070 53.21 -21.37 -47.27
CA THR A 1070 52.32 -21.52 -46.11
C THR A 1070 52.24 -20.22 -45.30
N ASP A 1071 51.08 -19.94 -44.73
CA ASP A 1071 50.86 -18.80 -43.81
C ASP A 1071 50.44 -19.32 -42.42
N PRO A 1072 51.39 -19.83 -41.61
CA PRO A 1072 51.09 -20.43 -40.31
C PRO A 1072 50.67 -19.40 -39.24
N PHE A 1073 50.92 -18.11 -39.45
CA PHE A 1073 50.69 -17.04 -38.47
C PHE A 1073 49.60 -16.06 -38.88
N ASN A 1074 49.09 -16.17 -40.11
CA ASN A 1074 48.05 -15.32 -40.69
C ASN A 1074 48.41 -13.84 -40.64
N ASP A 1075 49.68 -13.54 -40.91
CA ASP A 1075 50.26 -12.19 -40.91
C ASP A 1075 50.57 -11.67 -42.32
N CYS A 1076 50.01 -12.36 -43.33
CA CYS A 1076 50.21 -12.08 -44.75
C CYS A 1076 51.68 -12.23 -45.20
N LYS A 1077 52.50 -12.98 -44.44
CA LYS A 1077 53.88 -13.32 -44.79
C LYS A 1077 54.06 -14.83 -44.82
N THR A 1078 54.84 -15.30 -45.79
CA THR A 1078 55.19 -16.72 -45.94
C THR A 1078 56.67 -16.97 -45.61
N PRO A 1079 57.08 -18.23 -45.31
CA PRO A 1079 58.48 -18.56 -45.01
C PRO A 1079 59.52 -18.02 -45.98
N ARG A 1080 59.22 -17.93 -47.29
CA ARG A 1080 60.14 -17.31 -48.26
C ARG A 1080 60.24 -15.79 -48.11
N GLN A 1081 59.17 -15.11 -47.69
CA GLN A 1081 59.15 -13.65 -47.54
C GLN A 1081 59.92 -13.17 -46.31
N TYR A 1082 60.22 -14.08 -45.37
CA TYR A 1082 61.11 -13.81 -44.24
C TYR A 1082 62.60 -13.89 -44.62
N ALA A 1083 62.94 -14.51 -45.75
CA ALA A 1083 64.29 -14.55 -46.28
C ALA A 1083 64.52 -13.40 -47.28
N TRP A 1084 65.65 -12.71 -47.16
CA TRP A 1084 66.01 -11.57 -48.03
C TRP A 1084 66.19 -11.94 -49.51
N ASP A 1085 66.40 -13.22 -49.81
CA ASP A 1085 66.63 -13.79 -51.14
C ASP A 1085 65.48 -14.69 -51.63
N PHE A 1086 64.39 -14.76 -50.86
CA PHE A 1086 63.23 -15.61 -51.11
C PHE A 1086 63.54 -17.12 -51.22
N GLN A 1087 64.65 -17.60 -50.67
CA GLN A 1087 64.99 -19.04 -50.65
C GLN A 1087 64.68 -19.67 -49.29
N SER A 1088 64.34 -20.96 -49.29
CA SER A 1088 64.08 -21.69 -48.03
C SER A 1088 65.38 -21.95 -47.25
N ILE A 1089 65.26 -22.08 -45.93
CA ILE A 1089 66.40 -22.48 -45.08
C ILE A 1089 66.85 -23.90 -45.47
N ALA A 1090 65.91 -24.80 -45.80
CA ALA A 1090 66.23 -26.14 -46.27
C ALA A 1090 67.12 -26.15 -47.54
N ALA A 1091 66.90 -25.24 -48.49
CA ALA A 1091 67.74 -25.10 -49.67
C ALA A 1091 69.19 -24.70 -49.30
N ARG A 1092 69.37 -23.89 -48.26
CA ARG A 1092 70.70 -23.53 -47.73
C ARG A 1092 71.38 -24.71 -47.05
N TYR A 1093 70.63 -25.54 -46.30
CA TYR A 1093 71.16 -26.78 -45.71
C TYR A 1093 71.60 -27.82 -46.75
N ARG A 1094 70.94 -27.85 -47.92
CA ARG A 1094 71.28 -28.77 -49.01
C ARG A 1094 72.44 -28.29 -49.88
N ASN A 1095 72.86 -27.03 -49.77
CA ASN A 1095 73.94 -26.46 -50.58
C ASN A 1095 75.32 -26.82 -50.02
N LEU A 1096 75.96 -27.83 -50.62
CA LEU A 1096 77.31 -28.28 -50.25
C LEU A 1096 78.43 -27.62 -51.07
N SER A 1097 78.08 -26.73 -52.00
CA SER A 1097 79.03 -26.15 -52.94
C SER A 1097 79.99 -25.16 -52.28
N THR A 1098 81.16 -24.96 -52.89
CA THR A 1098 82.21 -24.04 -52.42
C THR A 1098 82.70 -23.12 -53.54
N THR A 1099 83.34 -22.01 -53.16
CA THR A 1099 84.12 -21.10 -54.02
C THR A 1099 85.43 -20.77 -53.34
N THR A 1100 86.36 -20.11 -54.01
CA THR A 1100 87.54 -19.48 -53.40
C THR A 1100 87.20 -18.05 -52.91
N TRP A 1101 87.96 -17.50 -51.94
CA TRP A 1101 87.76 -16.11 -51.45
C TRP A 1101 88.12 -15.08 -52.53
N GLY A 1102 89.15 -15.35 -53.32
CA GLY A 1102 89.62 -14.52 -54.43
C GLY A 1102 89.26 -15.13 -55.79
N LYS A 1103 88.93 -14.28 -56.76
CA LYS A 1103 88.71 -14.69 -58.16
C LYS A 1103 89.95 -14.50 -59.04
N VAL A 1104 90.96 -13.78 -58.53
CA VAL A 1104 92.22 -13.50 -59.23
C VAL A 1104 93.20 -14.61 -58.93
N ASN A 1105 93.69 -15.28 -59.97
CA ASN A 1105 94.68 -16.35 -59.82
C ASN A 1105 96.03 -15.76 -59.36
N SER A 1106 96.36 -15.95 -58.08
CA SER A 1106 97.58 -15.41 -57.45
C SER A 1106 98.86 -16.08 -57.95
N THR A 1107 98.74 -17.22 -58.63
CA THR A 1107 99.87 -17.91 -59.28
C THR A 1107 100.25 -17.23 -60.60
N LEU A 1108 99.28 -16.62 -61.29
CA LEU A 1108 99.49 -15.88 -62.55
C LEU A 1108 99.74 -14.38 -62.32
N PHE A 1109 99.18 -13.79 -61.26
CA PHE A 1109 99.35 -12.38 -60.90
C PHE A 1109 100.00 -12.29 -59.52
N THR A 1110 101.33 -12.29 -59.47
CA THR A 1110 102.13 -12.41 -58.24
C THR A 1110 101.99 -11.24 -57.24
N GLY A 1111 101.44 -10.10 -57.67
CA GLY A 1111 101.08 -8.98 -56.80
C GLY A 1111 99.68 -9.06 -56.19
N ALA A 1112 98.88 -10.06 -56.58
CA ALA A 1112 97.53 -10.26 -56.04
C ALA A 1112 97.58 -10.96 -54.67
N ASN A 1113 96.56 -10.71 -53.84
CA ASN A 1113 96.39 -11.44 -52.60
C ASN A 1113 96.05 -12.92 -52.89
N GLN A 1114 96.59 -13.85 -52.09
CA GLN A 1114 96.42 -15.31 -52.24
C GLN A 1114 95.06 -15.81 -51.74
N LYS A 1115 94.02 -14.96 -51.84
CA LYS A 1115 92.66 -15.30 -51.39
C LYS A 1115 92.02 -16.36 -52.30
N ASP A 1116 92.49 -16.53 -53.52
CA ASP A 1116 92.06 -17.60 -54.42
C ASP A 1116 92.46 -19.01 -53.94
N GLN A 1117 93.36 -19.12 -52.97
CA GLN A 1117 93.78 -20.41 -52.39
C GLN A 1117 92.94 -20.83 -51.16
N VAL A 1118 92.06 -19.95 -50.66
CA VAL A 1118 91.23 -20.21 -49.48
C VAL A 1118 89.82 -20.60 -49.88
N ILE A 1119 89.37 -21.80 -49.47
CA ILE A 1119 88.02 -22.30 -49.75
C ILE A 1119 86.99 -21.57 -48.88
N LYS A 1120 85.90 -21.11 -49.49
CA LYS A 1120 84.71 -20.53 -48.88
C LYS A 1120 83.52 -21.40 -49.22
N ALA A 1121 82.76 -21.82 -48.22
CA ALA A 1121 81.49 -22.49 -48.47
C ALA A 1121 80.42 -21.48 -48.90
N PHE A 1122 79.52 -21.87 -49.81
CA PHE A 1122 78.35 -21.04 -50.15
C PHE A 1122 77.29 -21.04 -49.05
N SER A 1123 77.29 -22.05 -48.18
CA SER A 1123 76.36 -22.15 -47.06
C SER A 1123 77.06 -22.65 -45.80
N ALA A 1124 76.94 -21.89 -44.72
CA ALA A 1124 77.41 -22.30 -43.40
C ALA A 1124 76.55 -23.41 -42.79
N HIS A 1125 75.29 -23.55 -43.23
CA HIS A 1125 74.39 -24.60 -42.75
C HIS A 1125 74.59 -25.93 -43.49
N GLY A 1126 74.95 -25.86 -44.78
CA GLY A 1126 75.21 -27.06 -45.58
C GLY A 1126 76.66 -27.56 -45.51
N ASN A 1127 77.64 -26.65 -45.44
CA ASN A 1127 79.05 -27.03 -45.52
C ASN A 1127 79.99 -26.04 -44.81
N ALA A 1128 79.70 -25.64 -43.57
CA ALA A 1128 80.61 -24.76 -42.81
C ALA A 1128 81.98 -25.40 -42.56
N VAL A 1129 82.07 -26.73 -42.50
CA VAL A 1129 83.35 -27.45 -42.32
C VAL A 1129 84.34 -27.12 -43.44
N ALA A 1130 83.88 -26.91 -44.68
CA ALA A 1130 84.72 -26.51 -45.79
C ALA A 1130 85.00 -24.99 -45.85
N ASN A 1131 84.45 -24.19 -44.95
CA ASN A 1131 84.60 -22.72 -44.96
C ASN A 1131 85.89 -22.28 -44.26
N GLN A 1132 86.99 -22.32 -44.99
CA GLN A 1132 88.31 -21.96 -44.51
C GLN A 1132 88.45 -20.45 -44.29
N GLY A 1133 89.33 -20.08 -43.36
CA GLY A 1133 89.75 -18.70 -43.17
C GLY A 1133 90.52 -18.49 -41.87
N GLY A 1134 91.16 -17.34 -41.76
CA GLY A 1134 91.93 -16.93 -40.60
C GLY A 1134 92.71 -15.66 -40.86
N TYR A 1135 93.66 -15.35 -39.99
CA TYR A 1135 94.51 -14.18 -40.08
C TYR A 1135 95.95 -14.60 -39.79
N GLY A 1136 96.87 -14.32 -40.73
CA GLY A 1136 98.30 -14.54 -40.53
C GLY A 1136 98.93 -13.32 -39.86
N THR A 1137 99.78 -13.52 -38.85
CA THR A 1137 100.40 -12.41 -38.10
C THR A 1137 101.42 -11.59 -38.91
N THR A 1138 101.93 -12.15 -40.02
CA THR A 1138 102.98 -11.51 -40.84
C THR A 1138 102.43 -10.78 -42.06
N TYR A 1139 101.45 -11.38 -42.77
CA TYR A 1139 100.91 -10.85 -44.02
C TYR A 1139 99.39 -10.60 -43.96
N GLY A 1140 98.82 -10.62 -42.75
CA GLY A 1140 97.39 -10.43 -42.52
C GLY A 1140 96.54 -11.45 -43.28
N ILE A 1141 95.65 -10.91 -44.14
CA ILE A 1141 94.74 -11.69 -44.98
C ILE A 1141 95.19 -11.75 -46.45
N ASP A 1142 96.41 -11.32 -46.75
CA ASP A 1142 96.84 -11.17 -48.14
C ASP A 1142 97.71 -12.33 -48.64
N GLN A 1143 98.42 -13.05 -47.75
CA GLN A 1143 99.23 -14.24 -48.09
C GLN A 1143 99.30 -15.24 -46.93
N ASN A 1144 99.52 -16.53 -47.24
CA ASN A 1144 99.66 -17.63 -46.26
C ASN A 1144 98.56 -17.65 -45.17
N ILE A 1145 97.29 -17.51 -45.59
CA ILE A 1145 96.16 -17.38 -44.67
C ILE A 1145 95.91 -18.73 -43.95
N PRO A 1146 96.22 -18.87 -42.65
CA PRO A 1146 96.02 -20.13 -41.96
C PRO A 1146 94.53 -20.41 -41.78
N ASN A 1147 94.11 -21.67 -41.90
CA ASN A 1147 92.73 -22.04 -41.60
C ASN A 1147 92.52 -22.17 -40.08
N THR A 1148 92.25 -21.07 -39.41
CA THR A 1148 91.91 -21.04 -37.98
C THR A 1148 90.43 -21.34 -37.72
N ARG A 1149 89.64 -21.56 -38.78
CA ARG A 1149 88.19 -21.87 -38.73
C ARG A 1149 87.88 -23.36 -38.90
N ASN A 1150 88.86 -24.25 -38.71
CA ASN A 1150 88.72 -25.69 -38.93
C ASN A 1150 87.81 -26.38 -37.89
N GLY A 1151 86.50 -26.20 -38.03
CA GLY A 1151 85.47 -26.84 -37.21
C GLY A 1151 85.03 -28.19 -37.76
N SER A 1152 84.39 -29.02 -36.92
CA SER A 1152 83.94 -30.38 -37.27
C SER A 1152 82.43 -30.50 -37.54
N GLN A 1153 81.69 -29.40 -37.51
CA GLN A 1153 80.22 -29.39 -37.58
C GLN A 1153 79.71 -28.21 -38.42
N ASN A 1154 78.52 -28.38 -39.00
CA ASN A 1154 77.79 -27.31 -39.67
C ASN A 1154 77.08 -26.40 -38.66
N VAL A 1155 76.78 -25.17 -39.09
CA VAL A 1155 75.99 -24.21 -38.29
C VAL A 1155 74.54 -24.69 -38.21
N GLN A 1156 74.01 -24.85 -37.00
CA GLN A 1156 72.60 -25.21 -36.76
C GLN A 1156 71.68 -24.01 -36.99
N CYS A 1157 70.36 -24.24 -37.07
CA CYS A 1157 69.39 -23.18 -37.36
C CYS A 1157 69.04 -22.34 -36.12
N TYR A 1158 69.21 -22.95 -34.94
CA TYR A 1158 68.90 -22.42 -33.63
C TYR A 1158 70.08 -21.68 -33.00
#